data_AF-A0A2V9GVZ6-F1
#
_entry.id   AF-A0A2V9GVZ6-F1
#
_cell.length_a   1.000
_cell.length_b   1.000
_cell.length_c   1.000
_cell.angle_alpha   90.00
_cell.angle_beta   90.00
_cell.angle_gamma   90.00
#
_symmetry.space_group_name_H-M   'P 1'
#
loop_
_entity.id
_entity.type
_entity.pdbx_description
1 polymer ?
#
loop_
_entity_poly.entity_id
_entity_poly.type
_entity_poly.pdbx_seq_one_letter_code
_entity_poly.pdbx_strand_id
1 'polypeptide(L)'
;MVRGMNHGQRDRYLGMDRAITRRDFINGAAAIVGGTLLAGSASSGSYADTEPRSQTDYGPPQLTGLRGSHPGSFETAHALRDGTFWKTASTPIDTGGVYDLVVVGGGISGLSAAHFFREHAGKSARILILENHDDFGGHAKRNEFHLGGKLQLLNGGTFLIDSPTPYSPEADSLLKKLGIDPPKLDETTTDRELYRSLGLESAIFFDKETFGSVKLLVGEPRGRRGGKEEKTLPWNGFLAGAPLSEAIRRDIVRIEESKVDHMPGLSSAEKKARLAKISYRDFLLNVVKADPGVVAFYQTRTHGMWGVGIDAEPALDCWALGLPGFQGMHLDPGAAPNMSYSAAGYANGGSYNYHFPDGNASIARLLVRDLIPEAVPGHTVEDVVTAKVAYNQLDHSNSPIRLRLNSTVVAARNIGNPGCSTEVEVTYAQGKQVCKVRAKACVLACWNMVIPYLCPELPEKQKEALHYLVKVPLVYCSVGIRNWIAFQNLGIQNVSAPGAYWNSVGLNAPIDIGDYHSPKSPNEPILLHLSRTPCKPGLPAREQHKAGRLELLVTSFEDFERKTRDQLARILAPGGFDPARDIQAITVNRWPHGYGYEYNPLFDPDWPAAERPNVIGRKTFGRIAIANTDSGATAYTDVAIDQAYRAVQELVTP
;
A
#
# COMPACT_ATOMS: atom_id res chain seq x y z
N MET A 1 -33.31 1.77 5.73
CA MET A 1 -33.91 2.58 6.80
C MET A 1 -33.58 4.08 6.77
N VAL A 2 -32.88 4.62 5.75
CA VAL A 2 -32.39 6.03 5.76
C VAL A 2 -33.31 7.04 5.03
N ARG A 3 -34.46 6.61 4.48
CA ARG A 3 -35.36 7.56 3.77
C ARG A 3 -36.02 8.52 4.76
N GLY A 4 -35.77 9.82 4.60
CA GLY A 4 -36.42 10.89 5.38
C GLY A 4 -35.60 11.45 6.56
N MET A 5 -34.40 10.92 6.81
CA MET A 5 -33.52 11.46 7.85
C MET A 5 -32.84 12.74 7.36
N ASN A 6 -32.91 13.81 8.16
CA ASN A 6 -32.02 14.97 7.96
C ASN A 6 -30.57 14.62 8.34
N HIS A 7 -29.61 15.49 8.02
CA HIS A 7 -28.18 15.25 8.28
C HIS A 7 -27.91 14.84 9.74
N GLY A 8 -28.45 15.56 10.72
CA GLY A 8 -28.23 15.23 12.14
C GLY A 8 -28.87 13.92 12.61
N GLN A 9 -29.93 13.45 11.95
CA GLN A 9 -30.52 12.12 12.21
C GLN A 9 -29.67 11.01 11.60
N ARG A 10 -29.14 11.22 10.39
CA ARG A 10 -28.24 10.26 9.74
C ARG A 10 -26.93 10.10 10.54
N ASP A 11 -26.36 11.20 11.02
CA ASP A 11 -25.13 11.18 11.81
C ASP A 11 -25.30 10.38 13.11
N ARG A 12 -26.41 10.58 13.81
CA ARG A 12 -26.78 9.78 15.00
C ARG A 12 -27.00 8.30 14.67
N TYR A 13 -27.67 7.99 13.57
CA TYR A 13 -27.84 6.60 13.11
C TYR A 13 -26.52 5.92 12.81
N LEU A 14 -25.58 6.63 12.16
CA LEU A 14 -24.25 6.11 11.86
C LEU A 14 -23.36 6.02 13.10
N GLY A 15 -23.73 6.69 14.20
CA GLY A 15 -22.94 6.78 15.42
C GLY A 15 -21.74 7.70 15.27
N MET A 16 -21.84 8.77 14.47
CA MET A 16 -20.79 9.79 14.35
C MET A 16 -20.58 10.57 15.67
N ASP A 17 -21.56 10.53 16.57
CA ASP A 17 -21.52 11.07 17.93
C ASP A 17 -20.96 10.09 18.97
N ARG A 18 -20.68 8.83 18.57
CA ARG A 18 -20.11 7.82 19.46
C ARG A 18 -18.60 7.89 19.43
N ALA A 19 -18.01 7.96 20.62
CA ALA A 19 -16.58 7.79 20.77
C ALA A 19 -16.21 6.35 20.33
N ILE A 20 -15.41 6.25 19.27
CA ILE A 20 -14.59 5.07 19.01
C ILE A 20 -13.26 5.24 19.74
N THR A 21 -12.58 4.14 20.05
CA THR A 21 -11.23 4.22 20.63
C THR A 21 -10.34 4.99 19.63
N ARG A 22 -10.05 6.26 19.95
CA ARG A 22 -9.11 7.10 19.20
C ARG A 22 -7.85 7.29 20.03
N ARG A 23 -6.81 6.53 19.70
CA ARG A 23 -5.44 6.80 20.15
C ARG A 23 -4.76 7.59 19.04
N ASP A 24 -5.01 8.89 19.00
CA ASP A 24 -4.41 9.76 18.02
C ASP A 24 -3.01 10.19 18.47
N PHE A 25 -2.13 10.40 17.50
CA PHE A 25 -0.86 11.08 17.75
C PHE A 25 -1.11 12.59 17.76
N ILE A 26 -1.07 13.20 18.95
CA ILE A 26 -1.04 14.65 19.06
C ILE A 26 0.42 15.08 18.90
N ASN A 27 0.83 15.38 17.68
CA ASN A 27 2.01 16.21 17.45
C ASN A 27 1.50 17.64 17.20
N GLY A 28 2.12 18.64 17.85
CA GLY A 28 1.73 20.06 17.81
C GLY A 28 1.85 20.76 16.44
N ALA A 29 1.78 20.05 15.32
CA ALA A 29 1.62 20.63 14.00
C ALA A 29 0.14 20.92 13.76
N ALA A 30 -0.34 22.05 14.29
CA ALA A 30 -1.59 22.64 13.82
C ALA A 30 -1.42 22.99 12.33
N ALA A 31 -1.93 22.13 11.46
CA ALA A 31 -1.95 22.33 10.03
C ALA A 31 -2.87 23.51 9.68
N ILE A 32 -2.31 24.65 9.31
CA ILE A 32 -3.04 25.64 8.52
C ILE A 32 -3.09 25.09 7.09
N VAL A 33 -4.09 24.25 6.81
CA VAL A 33 -4.53 23.98 5.44
C VAL A 33 -5.91 24.62 5.33
N GLY A 34 -5.92 25.91 5.03
CA GLY A 34 -7.14 26.71 4.90
C GLY A 34 -6.92 27.96 4.06
N GLY A 35 -7.17 27.83 2.75
CA GLY A 35 -7.61 28.91 1.85
C GLY A 35 -6.79 30.20 1.78
N THR A 36 -5.78 30.26 0.90
CA THR A 36 -5.40 31.53 0.27
C THR A 36 -6.37 31.87 -0.85
N LEU A 37 -7.54 32.36 -0.47
CA LEU A 37 -8.41 33.25 -1.26
C LEU A 37 -9.52 33.76 -0.32
N LEU A 38 -9.18 34.69 0.58
CA LEU A 38 -10.03 35.80 1.05
C LEU A 38 -9.22 36.63 2.06
N ALA A 39 -9.20 37.94 1.83
CA ALA A 39 -8.41 38.91 2.56
C ALA A 39 -8.90 39.10 4.01
N GLY A 40 -7.94 39.32 4.92
CA GLY A 40 -8.09 40.14 6.12
C GLY A 40 -8.80 39.51 7.31
N SER A 41 -8.01 39.00 8.27
CA SER A 41 -8.20 39.16 9.72
C SER A 41 -7.07 38.44 10.47
N ALA A 42 -6.22 39.19 11.17
CA ALA A 42 -5.16 38.64 12.01
C ALA A 42 -5.77 37.87 13.19
N SER A 43 -5.44 36.58 13.32
CA SER A 43 -5.69 35.79 14.52
C SER A 43 -4.37 35.18 14.97
N SER A 44 -3.75 35.80 15.98
CA SER A 44 -2.59 35.28 16.68
C SER A 44 -2.97 34.05 17.50
N GLY A 45 -2.72 32.86 16.96
CA GLY A 45 -2.87 31.59 17.68
C GLY A 45 -1.59 31.25 18.43
N SER A 46 -1.67 31.19 19.75
CA SER A 46 -0.61 30.76 20.66
C SER A 46 -0.29 29.28 20.44
N TYR A 47 0.98 28.99 20.12
CA TYR A 47 1.51 27.64 20.00
C TYR A 47 1.74 27.05 21.39
N ALA A 48 0.98 26.01 21.75
CA ALA A 48 1.23 25.25 22.97
C ALA A 48 2.49 24.39 22.79
N ASP A 49 3.46 24.57 23.68
CA ASP A 49 4.59 23.65 23.87
C ASP A 49 4.04 22.29 24.33
N THR A 50 4.34 21.22 23.58
CA THR A 50 4.14 19.85 24.04
C THR A 50 5.48 19.28 24.48
N GLU A 51 5.58 18.98 25.78
CA GLU A 51 6.71 18.25 26.37
C GLU A 51 6.88 16.84 25.76
N PRO A 52 8.12 16.31 25.74
CA PRO A 52 8.37 14.95 25.28
C PRO A 52 7.63 13.94 26.16
N ARG A 53 6.70 13.21 25.54
CA ARG A 53 6.00 12.08 26.16
C ARG A 53 7.04 11.07 26.68
N SER A 54 6.85 10.54 27.88
CA SER A 54 7.76 9.52 28.41
C SER A 54 7.82 8.32 27.45
N GLN A 55 9.03 7.81 27.20
CA GLN A 55 9.29 6.67 26.30
C GLN A 55 8.48 5.40 26.65
N THR A 56 7.87 5.33 27.84
CA THR A 56 7.06 4.22 28.34
C THR A 56 5.70 4.07 27.62
N ASP A 57 5.18 5.12 26.97
CA ASP A 57 3.87 5.14 26.30
C ASP A 57 3.97 5.15 24.76
N TYR A 58 5.17 5.01 24.20
CA TYR A 58 5.39 5.12 22.76
C TYR A 58 5.09 3.79 22.04
N GLY A 59 3.90 3.69 21.43
CA GLY A 59 3.45 2.52 20.67
C GLY A 59 2.73 2.89 19.36
N PRO A 60 3.47 3.36 18.32
CA PRO A 60 2.89 3.81 17.05
C PRO A 60 1.93 2.85 16.34
N PRO A 61 2.11 1.50 16.40
CA PRO A 61 1.16 0.55 15.81
C PRO A 61 -0.22 0.56 16.48
N GLN A 62 -0.32 0.95 17.76
CA GLN A 62 -1.56 1.00 18.54
C GLN A 62 -2.38 2.28 18.30
N LEU A 63 -1.83 3.22 17.54
CA LEU A 63 -2.51 4.45 17.19
C LEU A 63 -3.59 4.19 16.13
N THR A 64 -4.72 4.85 16.27
CA THR A 64 -5.87 4.76 15.36
C THR A 64 -6.02 6.06 14.57
N GLY A 65 -7.14 6.27 13.87
CA GLY A 65 -7.34 7.50 13.10
C GLY A 65 -6.66 7.47 11.73
N LEU A 66 -6.16 8.62 11.25
CA LEU A 66 -5.38 8.71 10.00
C LEU A 66 -3.94 8.23 10.22
N ARG A 67 -3.61 7.11 9.61
CA ARG A 67 -2.29 6.46 9.58
C ARG A 67 -1.79 6.33 8.14
N GLY A 68 -0.75 5.54 7.91
CA GLY A 68 0.03 5.58 6.67
C GLY A 68 0.89 6.84 6.61
N SER A 69 0.71 7.66 5.57
CA SER A 69 1.22 9.05 5.53
C SER A 69 0.35 9.95 6.44
N HIS A 70 0.66 9.89 7.73
CA HIS A 70 -0.06 10.60 8.79
C HIS A 70 0.39 12.08 8.88
N PRO A 71 -0.46 12.97 9.43
CA PRO A 71 -0.04 14.34 9.72
C PRO A 71 1.26 14.36 10.54
N GLY A 72 2.22 15.18 10.13
CA GLY A 72 3.58 15.25 10.66
C GLY A 72 4.62 14.47 9.87
N SER A 73 4.21 13.52 9.00
CA SER A 73 5.15 12.66 8.28
C SER A 73 5.57 13.20 6.91
N PHE A 74 4.91 14.22 6.36
CA PHE A 74 5.12 14.65 4.96
C PHE A 74 5.26 16.16 4.77
N GLU A 75 4.91 16.96 5.78
CA GLU A 75 4.86 18.42 5.72
C GLU A 75 6.24 19.02 5.49
N THR A 76 7.28 18.49 6.15
CA THR A 76 8.67 18.91 5.93
C THR A 76 9.11 18.66 4.49
N ALA A 77 8.80 17.49 3.93
CA ALA A 77 9.15 17.15 2.55
C ALA A 77 8.39 18.02 1.54
N HIS A 78 7.12 18.32 1.80
CA HIS A 78 6.35 19.27 0.99
C HIS A 78 6.88 20.70 1.09
N ALA A 79 7.22 21.18 2.30
CA ALA A 79 7.82 22.49 2.49
C ALA A 79 9.17 22.62 1.75
N LEU A 80 9.95 21.53 1.68
CA LEU A 80 11.19 21.48 0.90
C LEU A 80 10.89 21.58 -0.60
N ARG A 81 9.98 20.75 -1.12
CA ARG A 81 9.51 20.79 -2.52
C ARG A 81 9.03 22.19 -2.92
N ASP A 82 8.28 22.83 -2.04
CA ASP A 82 7.66 24.13 -2.28
C ASP A 82 8.63 25.31 -2.07
N GLY A 83 9.89 25.04 -1.71
CA GLY A 83 10.93 26.06 -1.49
C GLY A 83 10.64 26.97 -0.28
N THR A 84 9.88 26.49 0.69
CA THR A 84 9.52 27.23 1.91
C THR A 84 10.32 26.77 3.13
N PHE A 85 10.77 25.51 3.19
CA PHE A 85 11.46 24.93 4.34
C PHE A 85 12.67 25.77 4.79
N TRP A 86 13.62 26.03 3.89
CA TRP A 86 14.86 26.74 4.23
C TRP A 86 14.66 28.23 4.58
N LYS A 87 13.48 28.79 4.33
CA LYS A 87 13.15 30.18 4.73
C LYS A 87 12.87 30.31 6.22
N THR A 88 12.48 29.21 6.88
CA THR A 88 12.07 29.18 8.29
C THR A 88 12.86 28.18 9.12
N ALA A 89 13.69 27.34 8.49
CA ALA A 89 14.51 26.34 9.16
C ALA A 89 15.54 26.99 10.11
N SER A 90 15.74 26.37 11.28
CA SER A 90 16.87 26.72 12.15
C SER A 90 18.20 26.41 11.47
N THR A 91 19.28 27.08 11.89
CA THR A 91 20.64 26.73 11.45
C THR A 91 20.94 25.26 11.75
N PRO A 92 21.44 24.47 10.78
CA PRO A 92 21.79 23.07 11.00
C PRO A 92 22.84 22.88 12.10
N ILE A 93 22.51 22.07 13.10
CA ILE A 93 23.39 21.70 14.20
C ILE A 93 24.25 20.51 13.77
N ASP A 94 25.57 20.66 13.86
CA ASP A 94 26.48 19.53 13.68
C ASP A 94 26.42 18.62 14.89
N THR A 95 25.98 17.39 14.69
CA THR A 95 25.89 16.40 15.77
C THR A 95 27.23 15.69 16.04
N GLY A 96 28.27 15.97 15.23
CA GLY A 96 29.58 15.32 15.31
C GLY A 96 29.54 13.84 14.90
N GLY A 97 28.40 13.32 14.44
CA GLY A 97 28.23 11.94 14.02
C GLY A 97 28.92 11.68 12.68
N VAL A 98 29.96 10.83 12.70
CA VAL A 98 30.59 10.25 11.50
C VAL A 98 30.20 8.78 11.41
N TYR A 99 29.55 8.41 10.30
CA TYR A 99 29.03 7.06 10.05
C TYR A 99 29.72 6.41 8.85
N ASP A 100 29.71 5.08 8.78
CA ASP A 100 30.13 4.37 7.56
C ASP A 100 29.03 4.45 6.49
N LEU A 101 27.77 4.41 6.91
CA LEU A 101 26.61 4.56 6.04
C LEU A 101 25.50 5.37 6.71
N VAL A 102 24.91 6.30 5.98
CA VAL A 102 23.59 6.86 6.28
C VAL A 102 22.56 6.29 5.30
N VAL A 103 21.44 5.80 5.81
CA VAL A 103 20.29 5.34 5.01
C VAL A 103 19.12 6.27 5.23
N VAL A 104 18.57 6.79 4.14
CA VAL A 104 17.41 7.70 4.15
C VAL A 104 16.15 6.92 3.81
N GLY A 105 15.35 6.62 4.84
CA GLY A 105 14.16 5.77 4.79
C GLY A 105 14.35 4.49 5.59
N GLY A 106 13.46 4.21 6.53
CA GLY A 106 13.40 3.01 7.37
C GLY A 106 12.39 1.98 6.88
N GLY A 107 12.03 2.00 5.59
CA GLY A 107 11.25 0.96 4.93
C GLY A 107 12.06 -0.31 4.65
N ILE A 108 11.42 -1.35 4.11
CA ILE A 108 12.08 -2.64 3.78
C ILE A 108 13.37 -2.42 2.97
N SER A 109 13.34 -1.59 1.91
CA SER A 109 14.53 -1.26 1.13
C SER A 109 15.66 -0.66 1.97
N GLY A 110 15.38 0.32 2.83
CA GLY A 110 16.41 0.94 3.66
C GLY A 110 16.96 0.01 4.73
N LEU A 111 16.09 -0.78 5.37
CA LEU A 111 16.48 -1.80 6.35
C LEU A 111 17.34 -2.89 5.69
N SER A 112 16.97 -3.35 4.49
CA SER A 112 17.78 -4.28 3.70
C SER A 112 19.12 -3.67 3.27
N ALA A 113 19.17 -2.37 2.94
CA ALA A 113 20.43 -1.71 2.59
C ALA A 113 21.38 -1.67 3.79
N ALA A 114 20.87 -1.37 4.98
CA ALA A 114 21.65 -1.45 6.22
C ALA A 114 22.14 -2.88 6.49
N HIS A 115 21.29 -3.89 6.24
CA HIS A 115 21.65 -5.31 6.37
C HIS A 115 22.84 -5.68 5.47
N PHE A 116 22.69 -5.49 4.15
CA PHE A 116 23.72 -5.87 3.18
C PHE A 116 25.02 -5.08 3.36
N PHE A 117 24.93 -3.79 3.70
CA PHE A 117 26.12 -3.01 4.00
C PHE A 117 26.85 -3.55 5.23
N ARG A 118 26.12 -3.93 6.29
CA ARG A 118 26.72 -4.53 7.49
C ARG A 118 27.34 -5.90 7.21
N GLU A 119 26.73 -6.72 6.35
CA GLU A 119 27.34 -7.99 5.91
C GLU A 119 28.68 -7.76 5.22
N HIS A 120 28.78 -6.74 4.38
CA HIS A 120 30.01 -6.39 3.69
C HIS A 120 31.06 -5.75 4.61
N ALA A 121 30.68 -4.72 5.38
CA ALA A 121 31.59 -3.89 6.16
C ALA A 121 31.93 -4.48 7.55
N GLY A 122 31.18 -5.48 8.01
CA GLY A 122 31.35 -6.13 9.30
C GLY A 122 30.50 -5.54 10.44
N LYS A 123 30.43 -6.27 11.56
CA LYS A 123 29.55 -5.96 12.70
C LYS A 123 29.83 -4.62 13.40
N SER A 124 31.03 -4.06 13.22
CA SER A 124 31.42 -2.76 13.78
C SER A 124 31.01 -1.56 12.92
N ALA A 125 30.41 -1.79 11.75
CA ALA A 125 29.99 -0.73 10.84
C ALA A 125 28.99 0.20 11.53
N ARG A 126 29.26 1.51 11.48
CA ARG A 126 28.39 2.53 12.05
C ARG A 126 27.35 2.94 11.04
N ILE A 127 26.09 2.60 11.27
CA ILE A 127 24.98 2.87 10.33
C ILE A 127 23.92 3.73 11.01
N LEU A 128 23.52 4.82 10.36
CA LEU A 128 22.38 5.63 10.78
C LEU A 128 21.25 5.54 9.76
N ILE A 129 20.09 5.09 10.21
CA ILE A 129 18.85 5.02 9.42
C ILE A 129 17.96 6.18 9.88
N LEU A 130 17.56 7.05 8.95
CA LEU A 130 16.68 8.20 9.20
C LEU A 130 15.30 7.93 8.59
N GLU A 131 14.26 7.89 9.41
CA GLU A 131 12.89 7.60 9.01
C GLU A 131 11.98 8.78 9.36
N ASN A 132 11.20 9.28 8.39
CA ASN A 132 10.32 10.43 8.58
C ASN A 132 9.05 10.09 9.37
N HIS A 133 8.62 8.82 9.36
CA HIS A 133 7.47 8.36 10.12
C HIS A 133 7.80 8.16 11.61
N ASP A 134 6.73 8.12 12.40
CA ASP A 134 6.73 7.74 13.82
C ASP A 134 7.03 6.24 14.07
N ASP A 135 7.20 5.43 13.02
CA ASP A 135 7.50 4.00 13.08
C ASP A 135 8.36 3.59 11.88
N PHE A 136 9.07 2.47 12.00
CA PHE A 136 9.80 1.88 10.88
C PHE A 136 8.91 1.00 9.99
N GLY A 137 9.46 0.48 8.89
CA GLY A 137 8.79 -0.40 7.94
C GLY A 137 8.24 0.33 6.71
N GLY A 138 8.13 1.65 6.74
CA GLY A 138 7.64 2.46 5.62
C GLY A 138 6.22 2.05 5.23
N HIS A 139 6.03 1.60 3.97
CA HIS A 139 4.74 1.11 3.50
C HIS A 139 4.30 -0.20 4.19
N ALA A 140 5.23 -1.00 4.74
CA ALA A 140 4.91 -2.19 5.54
C ALA A 140 4.51 -1.81 6.98
N LYS A 141 3.54 -0.91 7.11
CA LYS A 141 3.02 -0.42 8.40
C LYS A 141 2.17 -1.50 9.06
N ARG A 142 2.28 -1.64 10.39
CA ARG A 142 1.42 -2.51 11.21
C ARG A 142 0.26 -1.72 11.81
N ASN A 143 -0.91 -2.35 11.93
CA ASN A 143 -2.01 -1.85 12.77
C ASN A 143 -2.25 -2.84 13.91
N GLU A 144 -2.32 -2.33 15.13
CA GLU A 144 -2.51 -3.11 16.35
C GLU A 144 -3.78 -2.69 17.08
N PHE A 145 -4.68 -3.65 17.29
CA PHE A 145 -5.92 -3.46 18.03
C PHE A 145 -6.00 -4.40 19.23
N HIS A 146 -6.61 -3.92 20.30
CA HIS A 146 -6.92 -4.74 21.48
C HIS A 146 -8.44 -4.85 21.60
N LEU A 147 -9.02 -5.82 20.89
CA LEU A 147 -10.47 -6.03 20.84
C LEU A 147 -10.85 -7.19 21.76
N GLY A 148 -11.78 -6.97 22.68
CA GLY A 148 -12.18 -8.00 23.65
C GLY A 148 -11.02 -8.50 24.52
N GLY A 149 -10.01 -7.66 24.77
CA GLY A 149 -8.80 -8.04 25.52
C GLY A 149 -7.76 -8.85 24.74
N LYS A 150 -7.98 -9.12 23.44
CA LYS A 150 -7.07 -9.85 22.57
C LYS A 150 -6.37 -8.93 21.58
N LEU A 151 -5.09 -9.21 21.31
CA LEU A 151 -4.32 -8.61 20.24
C LEU A 151 -4.90 -9.03 18.88
N GLN A 152 -5.19 -8.07 18.00
CA GLN A 152 -5.54 -8.32 16.61
C GLN A 152 -4.72 -7.43 15.69
N LEU A 153 -4.29 -7.99 14.57
CA LEU A 153 -3.35 -7.38 13.65
C LEU A 153 -3.95 -7.26 12.25
N LEU A 154 -3.55 -6.19 11.57
CA LEU A 154 -3.80 -5.99 10.14
C LEU A 154 -2.63 -5.26 9.51
N ASN A 155 -2.43 -5.46 8.22
CA ASN A 155 -1.55 -4.61 7.43
C ASN A 155 -2.10 -3.18 7.35
N GLY A 156 -1.22 -2.20 7.49
CA GLY A 156 -1.50 -0.81 7.15
C GLY A 156 -1.17 -0.46 5.70
N GLY A 157 -0.31 -1.24 5.06
CA GLY A 157 0.07 -1.07 3.65
C GLY A 157 0.43 -2.42 3.04
N THR A 158 1.72 -2.67 2.84
CA THR A 158 2.22 -3.88 2.16
C THR A 158 1.65 -5.15 2.78
N PHE A 159 0.95 -5.95 1.98
CA PHE A 159 0.14 -7.08 2.43
C PHE A 159 0.85 -8.43 2.22
N LEU A 160 1.07 -8.85 0.98
CA LEU A 160 1.59 -10.17 0.63
C LEU A 160 3.12 -10.18 0.46
N ILE A 161 3.71 -11.31 0.80
CA ILE A 161 4.93 -11.86 0.20
C ILE A 161 4.49 -12.52 -1.12
N ASP A 162 4.52 -11.72 -2.17
CA ASP A 162 4.16 -12.05 -3.54
C ASP A 162 4.92 -11.13 -4.49
N SER A 163 5.17 -11.63 -5.69
CA SER A 163 5.84 -10.95 -6.79
C SER A 163 5.45 -11.61 -8.11
N PRO A 164 5.29 -10.85 -9.20
CA PRO A 164 4.97 -11.38 -10.52
C PRO A 164 6.11 -12.24 -11.08
N THR A 165 7.31 -12.17 -10.52
CA THR A 165 8.43 -13.03 -10.87
C THR A 165 8.94 -13.78 -9.64
N PRO A 166 9.54 -14.97 -9.78
CA PRO A 166 10.25 -15.60 -8.68
C PRO A 166 11.19 -14.62 -7.99
N TYR A 167 11.26 -14.68 -6.65
CA TYR A 167 12.19 -13.87 -5.88
C TYR A 167 13.63 -14.11 -6.38
N SER A 168 14.41 -13.04 -6.49
CA SER A 168 15.82 -13.11 -6.84
C SER A 168 16.60 -13.97 -5.81
N PRO A 169 17.78 -14.49 -6.17
CA PRO A 169 18.65 -15.15 -5.20
C PRO A 169 18.94 -14.28 -3.96
N GLU A 170 19.10 -12.97 -4.13
CA GLU A 170 19.40 -12.03 -3.04
C GLU A 170 18.19 -11.83 -2.11
N ALA A 171 17.00 -11.60 -2.68
CA ALA A 171 15.78 -11.40 -1.92
C ALA A 171 15.35 -12.68 -1.20
N ASP A 172 15.38 -13.82 -1.89
CA ASP A 172 15.08 -15.14 -1.31
C ASP A 172 16.07 -15.52 -0.20
N SER A 173 17.37 -15.28 -0.41
CA SER A 173 18.39 -15.55 0.62
C SER A 173 18.18 -14.69 1.86
N LEU A 174 17.78 -13.43 1.71
CA LEU A 174 17.46 -12.58 2.84
C LEU A 174 16.22 -13.09 3.59
N LEU A 175 15.14 -13.46 2.90
CA LEU A 175 13.97 -14.06 3.56
C LEU A 175 14.34 -15.30 4.36
N LYS A 176 15.11 -16.23 3.77
CA LYS A 176 15.58 -17.44 4.44
C LYS A 176 16.44 -17.13 5.66
N LYS A 177 17.33 -16.14 5.56
CA LYS A 177 18.15 -15.68 6.70
C LYS A 177 17.32 -15.13 7.85
N LEU A 178 16.20 -14.48 7.54
CA LEU A 178 15.23 -14.01 8.53
C LEU A 178 14.31 -15.15 9.06
N GLY A 179 14.50 -16.39 8.60
CA GLY A 179 13.69 -17.55 8.98
C GLY A 179 12.34 -17.61 8.26
N ILE A 180 12.15 -16.84 7.19
CA ILE A 180 10.89 -16.78 6.45
C ILE A 180 10.91 -17.82 5.32
N ASP A 181 10.04 -18.81 5.44
CA ASP A 181 9.73 -19.80 4.40
C ASP A 181 8.26 -19.64 4.02
N PRO A 182 7.93 -18.84 2.98
CA PRO A 182 6.55 -18.49 2.68
C PRO A 182 5.64 -19.69 2.38
N PRO A 183 6.04 -20.69 1.55
CA PRO A 183 5.24 -21.90 1.36
C PRO A 183 4.95 -22.66 2.64
N LYS A 184 5.97 -22.87 3.49
CA LYS A 184 5.78 -23.60 4.75
C LYS A 184 4.89 -22.82 5.72
N LEU A 185 5.06 -21.50 5.81
CA LEU A 185 4.24 -20.66 6.67
C LEU A 185 2.79 -20.65 6.20
N ASP A 186 2.54 -20.54 4.90
CA ASP A 186 1.17 -20.62 4.35
C ASP A 186 0.51 -21.96 4.68
N GLU A 187 1.22 -23.08 4.51
CA GLU A 187 0.71 -24.42 4.83
C GLU A 187 0.37 -24.59 6.32
N THR A 188 1.19 -24.02 7.21
CA THR A 188 1.12 -24.29 8.66
C THR A 188 0.33 -23.27 9.46
N THR A 189 0.11 -22.07 8.92
CA THR A 189 -0.48 -20.94 9.68
C THR A 189 -1.80 -20.43 9.09
N THR A 190 -2.08 -20.65 7.80
CA THR A 190 -3.28 -20.12 7.13
C THR A 190 -4.46 -21.07 7.27
N ASP A 191 -5.53 -20.65 7.95
CA ASP A 191 -6.76 -21.43 8.10
C ASP A 191 -7.74 -21.16 6.93
N ARG A 192 -7.56 -21.90 5.84
CA ARG A 192 -8.42 -21.74 4.64
C ARG A 192 -9.84 -22.26 4.84
N GLU A 193 -10.06 -23.07 5.87
CA GLU A 193 -11.29 -23.81 6.12
C GLU A 193 -12.29 -23.03 6.95
N LEU A 194 -11.85 -22.17 7.87
CA LEU A 194 -12.69 -21.51 8.87
C LEU A 194 -13.99 -20.95 8.30
N TYR A 195 -13.91 -20.02 7.35
CA TYR A 195 -15.10 -19.36 6.80
C TYR A 195 -15.93 -20.28 5.92
N ARG A 196 -15.29 -21.22 5.23
CA ARG A 196 -16.00 -22.20 4.39
C ARG A 196 -16.79 -23.21 5.20
N SER A 197 -16.23 -23.65 6.33
CA SER A 197 -16.90 -24.55 7.28
C SER A 197 -18.16 -23.91 7.89
N LEU A 198 -18.21 -22.58 7.91
CA LEU A 198 -19.36 -21.77 8.34
C LEU A 198 -20.33 -21.42 7.19
N GLY A 199 -20.08 -21.89 5.96
CA GLY A 199 -20.90 -21.60 4.79
C GLY A 199 -20.84 -20.14 4.33
N LEU A 200 -19.74 -19.43 4.62
CA LEU A 200 -19.59 -18.02 4.25
C LEU A 200 -19.04 -17.88 2.82
N GLU A 201 -19.73 -17.11 2.00
CA GLU A 201 -19.42 -16.95 0.59
C GLU A 201 -18.93 -15.53 0.26
N SER A 202 -18.48 -15.33 -0.98
CA SER A 202 -18.20 -14.00 -1.51
C SER A 202 -19.49 -13.36 -2.03
N ALA A 203 -19.59 -12.04 -1.97
CA ALA A 203 -20.79 -11.31 -2.40
C ALA A 203 -20.47 -10.06 -3.22
N ILE A 204 -21.43 -9.60 -4.02
CA ILE A 204 -21.38 -8.31 -4.72
C ILE A 204 -22.45 -7.38 -4.15
N PHE A 205 -22.03 -6.19 -3.76
CA PHE A 205 -22.91 -5.10 -3.33
C PHE A 205 -23.08 -4.06 -4.44
N PHE A 206 -24.34 -3.89 -4.85
CA PHE A 206 -24.79 -2.85 -5.77
C PHE A 206 -25.36 -1.69 -4.97
N ASP A 207 -24.74 -0.53 -5.09
CA ASP A 207 -25.22 0.72 -4.53
C ASP A 207 -26.30 1.35 -5.41
N LYS A 208 -27.10 2.23 -4.80
CA LYS A 208 -28.21 2.88 -5.50
C LYS A 208 -27.71 3.95 -6.48
N GLU A 209 -26.64 4.63 -6.11
CA GLU A 209 -26.10 5.77 -6.84
C GLU A 209 -25.59 5.34 -8.21
N THR A 210 -24.98 4.15 -8.29
CA THR A 210 -24.47 3.58 -9.54
C THR A 210 -25.48 2.67 -10.25
N PHE A 211 -26.20 1.80 -9.52
CA PHE A 211 -27.04 0.75 -10.11
C PHE A 211 -28.55 0.96 -9.93
N GLY A 212 -28.97 2.14 -9.45
CA GLY A 212 -30.38 2.52 -9.30
C GLY A 212 -31.10 1.89 -8.10
N SER A 213 -30.57 0.83 -7.49
CA SER A 213 -31.11 0.24 -6.27
C SER A 213 -30.04 -0.40 -5.39
N VAL A 214 -30.34 -0.56 -4.11
CA VAL A 214 -29.46 -1.25 -3.16
C VAL A 214 -29.71 -2.75 -3.20
N LYS A 215 -28.70 -3.54 -3.52
CA LYS A 215 -28.79 -5.00 -3.54
C LYS A 215 -27.47 -5.64 -3.10
N LEU A 216 -27.54 -6.63 -2.20
CA LEU A 216 -26.44 -7.55 -1.92
C LEU A 216 -26.78 -8.89 -2.58
N LEU A 217 -25.87 -9.42 -3.40
CA LEU A 217 -25.97 -10.77 -3.96
C LEU A 217 -24.87 -11.64 -3.38
N VAL A 218 -25.25 -12.76 -2.78
CA VAL A 218 -24.36 -13.73 -2.13
C VAL A 218 -24.07 -14.88 -3.11
N GLY A 219 -22.87 -15.44 -3.04
CA GLY A 219 -22.43 -16.54 -3.91
C GLY A 219 -21.84 -16.07 -5.23
N GLU A 220 -21.00 -15.03 -5.18
CA GLU A 220 -20.25 -14.55 -6.35
C GLU A 220 -19.48 -15.72 -7.00
N PRO A 221 -19.73 -16.02 -8.29
CA PRO A 221 -19.01 -17.09 -8.98
C PRO A 221 -17.52 -16.77 -9.07
N ARG A 222 -16.67 -17.73 -8.69
CA ARG A 222 -15.19 -17.56 -8.65
C ARG A 222 -14.74 -16.36 -7.79
N GLY A 223 -15.40 -16.13 -6.64
CA GLY A 223 -15.13 -15.01 -5.75
C GLY A 223 -13.65 -14.86 -5.33
N ARG A 224 -13.27 -13.68 -4.85
CA ARG A 224 -11.86 -13.26 -4.60
C ARG A 224 -11.02 -14.18 -3.71
N ARG A 225 -11.62 -15.03 -2.88
CA ARG A 225 -10.95 -15.98 -1.98
C ARG A 225 -11.37 -17.44 -2.21
N GLY A 226 -12.19 -17.71 -3.23
CA GLY A 226 -12.70 -19.05 -3.52
C GLY A 226 -11.61 -19.93 -4.14
N GLY A 227 -11.45 -21.14 -3.62
CA GLY A 227 -10.60 -22.17 -4.24
C GLY A 227 -11.18 -22.67 -5.55
N LYS A 228 -10.35 -23.31 -6.39
CA LYS A 228 -10.72 -23.86 -7.72
C LYS A 228 -11.85 -24.91 -7.69
N GLU A 229 -12.33 -25.33 -6.52
CA GLU A 229 -13.26 -26.46 -6.33
C GLU A 229 -14.65 -26.07 -5.78
N GLU A 230 -14.95 -24.79 -5.59
CA GLU A 230 -16.27 -24.38 -5.11
C GLU A 230 -17.37 -24.57 -6.17
N LYS A 231 -18.44 -25.31 -5.82
CA LYS A 231 -19.70 -25.36 -6.57
C LYS A 231 -20.42 -24.01 -6.47
N THR A 232 -19.92 -23.03 -7.22
CA THR A 232 -20.56 -21.72 -7.33
C THR A 232 -21.73 -21.76 -8.31
N LEU A 233 -22.71 -20.88 -8.10
CA LEU A 233 -23.77 -20.66 -9.09
C LEU A 233 -23.14 -20.22 -10.42
N PRO A 234 -23.71 -20.59 -11.57
CA PRO A 234 -23.33 -19.96 -12.83
C PRO A 234 -23.70 -18.47 -12.79
N TRP A 235 -22.99 -17.64 -13.53
CA TRP A 235 -23.20 -16.19 -13.58
C TRP A 235 -24.64 -15.83 -13.95
N ASN A 236 -25.27 -16.59 -14.84
CA ASN A 236 -26.67 -16.36 -15.20
C ASN A 236 -27.62 -16.51 -13.99
N GLY A 237 -27.42 -17.55 -13.18
CA GLY A 237 -28.21 -17.77 -11.96
C GLY A 237 -27.93 -16.71 -10.89
N PHE A 238 -26.66 -16.36 -10.71
CA PHE A 238 -26.25 -15.32 -9.75
C PHE A 238 -26.82 -13.95 -10.12
N LEU A 239 -26.72 -13.53 -11.38
CA LEU A 239 -27.14 -12.20 -11.83
C LEU A 239 -28.66 -12.03 -11.96
N ALA A 240 -29.45 -13.10 -11.89
CA ALA A 240 -30.92 -12.99 -11.93
C ALA A 240 -31.46 -12.02 -10.86
N GLY A 241 -30.80 -11.94 -9.69
CA GLY A 241 -31.13 -11.01 -8.63
C GLY A 241 -30.51 -9.60 -8.76
N ALA A 242 -29.64 -9.37 -9.74
CA ALA A 242 -28.89 -8.13 -9.88
C ALA A 242 -29.79 -6.98 -10.37
N PRO A 243 -29.59 -5.76 -9.85
CA PRO A 243 -30.36 -4.59 -10.27
C PRO A 243 -29.82 -4.01 -11.58
N LEU A 244 -29.75 -4.85 -12.60
CA LEU A 244 -29.23 -4.55 -13.92
C LEU A 244 -30.30 -4.85 -14.96
N SER A 245 -30.25 -4.18 -16.11
CA SER A 245 -31.14 -4.50 -17.23
C SER A 245 -30.85 -5.91 -17.75
N GLU A 246 -31.82 -6.55 -18.41
CA GLU A 246 -31.62 -7.85 -19.05
C GLU A 246 -30.45 -7.84 -20.05
N ALA A 247 -30.28 -6.73 -20.77
CA ALA A 247 -29.20 -6.58 -21.74
C ALA A 247 -27.82 -6.62 -21.05
N ILE A 248 -27.66 -5.86 -19.95
CA ILE A 248 -26.43 -5.81 -19.18
C ILE A 248 -26.14 -7.17 -18.54
N ARG A 249 -27.14 -7.83 -17.92
CA ARG A 249 -26.96 -9.16 -17.32
C ARG A 249 -26.47 -10.18 -18.34
N ARG A 250 -27.13 -10.25 -19.50
CA ARG A 250 -26.74 -11.15 -20.59
C ARG A 250 -25.30 -10.91 -21.04
N ASP A 251 -24.88 -9.65 -21.17
CA ASP A 251 -23.52 -9.34 -21.60
C ASP A 251 -22.46 -9.63 -20.53
N ILE A 252 -22.76 -9.42 -19.24
CA ILE A 252 -21.87 -9.86 -18.15
C ILE A 252 -21.73 -11.40 -18.20
N VAL A 253 -22.83 -12.16 -18.31
CA VAL A 253 -22.77 -13.63 -18.47
C VAL A 253 -21.89 -14.02 -19.67
N ARG A 254 -22.07 -13.34 -20.81
CA ARG A 254 -21.28 -13.60 -22.01
C ARG A 254 -19.79 -13.33 -21.79
N ILE A 255 -19.43 -12.21 -21.14
CA ILE A 255 -18.05 -11.87 -20.81
C ILE A 255 -17.43 -12.93 -19.87
N GLU A 256 -18.16 -13.35 -18.85
CA GLU A 256 -17.65 -14.25 -17.81
C GLU A 256 -17.53 -15.73 -18.27
N GLU A 257 -18.46 -16.20 -19.10
CA GLU A 257 -18.63 -17.63 -19.37
C GLU A 257 -18.39 -18.04 -20.83
N SER A 258 -18.58 -17.14 -21.79
CA SER A 258 -18.53 -17.53 -23.19
C SER A 258 -17.11 -17.83 -23.67
N LYS A 259 -17.00 -18.79 -24.59
CA LYS A 259 -15.74 -19.15 -25.27
C LYS A 259 -15.73 -18.67 -26.72
N VAL A 260 -16.18 -17.44 -26.94
CA VAL A 260 -16.18 -16.81 -28.27
C VAL A 260 -14.80 -16.24 -28.58
N ASP A 261 -14.30 -16.50 -29.80
CA ASP A 261 -13.17 -15.77 -30.36
C ASP A 261 -13.68 -14.43 -30.91
N HIS A 262 -13.37 -13.33 -30.24
CA HIS A 262 -13.77 -11.99 -30.64
C HIS A 262 -12.85 -11.36 -31.70
N MET A 263 -11.79 -12.06 -32.11
CA MET A 263 -10.89 -11.65 -33.19
C MET A 263 -10.54 -12.85 -34.10
N PRO A 264 -11.56 -13.49 -34.72
CA PRO A 264 -11.32 -14.68 -35.53
C PRO A 264 -10.43 -14.36 -36.73
N GLY A 265 -9.60 -15.34 -37.13
CA GLY A 265 -8.66 -15.19 -38.24
C GLY A 265 -7.32 -14.56 -37.87
N LEU A 266 -7.15 -14.08 -36.63
CA LEU A 266 -5.85 -13.65 -36.10
C LEU A 266 -5.17 -14.77 -35.30
N SER A 267 -3.86 -14.87 -35.43
CA SER A 267 -3.02 -15.69 -34.55
C SER A 267 -3.05 -15.15 -33.11
N SER A 268 -2.67 -15.99 -32.15
CA SER A 268 -2.47 -15.60 -30.75
C SER A 268 -1.55 -14.38 -30.63
N ALA A 269 -0.42 -14.36 -31.34
CA ALA A 269 0.52 -13.24 -31.33
C ALA A 269 -0.11 -11.93 -31.85
N GLU A 270 -0.86 -11.97 -32.97
CA GLU A 270 -1.53 -10.79 -33.51
C GLU A 270 -2.64 -10.28 -32.59
N LYS A 271 -3.39 -11.19 -31.94
CA LYS A 271 -4.38 -10.85 -30.92
C LYS A 271 -3.73 -10.15 -29.74
N LYS A 272 -2.65 -10.71 -29.18
CA LYS A 272 -1.91 -10.09 -28.07
C LYS A 272 -1.38 -8.71 -28.45
N ALA A 273 -0.79 -8.56 -29.64
CA ALA A 273 -0.29 -7.27 -30.14
C ALA A 273 -1.40 -6.21 -30.27
N ARG A 274 -2.63 -6.62 -30.62
CA ARG A 274 -3.79 -5.72 -30.65
C ARG A 274 -4.32 -5.38 -29.26
N LEU A 275 -4.39 -6.36 -28.37
CA LEU A 275 -4.85 -6.20 -26.98
C LEU A 275 -3.92 -5.31 -26.14
N ALA A 276 -2.62 -5.28 -26.47
CA ALA A 276 -1.66 -4.37 -25.83
C ALA A 276 -1.94 -2.88 -26.11
N LYS A 277 -2.71 -2.57 -27.17
CA LYS A 277 -2.92 -1.21 -27.67
C LYS A 277 -4.31 -0.64 -27.37
N ILE A 278 -5.17 -1.42 -26.73
CA ILE A 278 -6.53 -0.99 -26.36
C ILE A 278 -6.74 -1.21 -24.87
N SER A 279 -7.52 -0.33 -24.24
CA SER A 279 -7.89 -0.52 -22.85
C SER A 279 -8.83 -1.72 -22.68
N TYR A 280 -8.91 -2.29 -21.48
CA TYR A 280 -9.91 -3.32 -21.20
C TYR A 280 -11.34 -2.82 -21.43
N ARG A 281 -11.63 -1.55 -21.11
CA ARG A 281 -12.89 -0.91 -21.47
C ARG A 281 -13.15 -0.95 -22.98
N ASP A 282 -12.17 -0.56 -23.79
CA ASP A 282 -12.32 -0.54 -25.25
C ASP A 282 -12.43 -1.96 -25.82
N PHE A 283 -11.77 -2.94 -25.20
CA PHE A 283 -11.97 -4.34 -25.53
C PHE A 283 -13.44 -4.74 -25.30
N LEU A 284 -14.01 -4.46 -24.13
CA LEU A 284 -15.41 -4.78 -23.83
C LEU A 284 -16.40 -4.09 -24.78
N LEU A 285 -16.21 -2.79 -25.04
CA LEU A 285 -17.15 -2.00 -25.83
C LEU A 285 -16.97 -2.17 -27.34
N ASN A 286 -15.73 -2.23 -27.83
CA ASN A 286 -15.44 -2.15 -29.25
C ASN A 286 -15.10 -3.51 -29.87
N VAL A 287 -14.64 -4.49 -29.09
CA VAL A 287 -14.29 -5.83 -29.59
C VAL A 287 -15.37 -6.85 -29.19
N VAL A 288 -15.70 -6.94 -27.90
CA VAL A 288 -16.76 -7.81 -27.40
C VAL A 288 -18.15 -7.28 -27.79
N LYS A 289 -18.28 -5.97 -28.03
CA LYS A 289 -19.55 -5.28 -28.33
C LYS A 289 -20.58 -5.48 -27.20
N ALA A 290 -20.14 -5.35 -25.96
CA ALA A 290 -21.02 -5.40 -24.81
C ALA A 290 -21.81 -4.08 -24.64
N ASP A 291 -22.98 -4.18 -24.00
CA ASP A 291 -23.76 -3.03 -23.56
C ASP A 291 -22.88 -2.08 -22.70
N PRO A 292 -22.86 -0.75 -22.97
CA PRO A 292 -22.05 0.19 -22.20
C PRO A 292 -22.28 0.17 -20.68
N GLY A 293 -23.46 -0.26 -20.23
CA GLY A 293 -23.78 -0.41 -18.81
C GLY A 293 -22.92 -1.45 -18.07
N VAL A 294 -22.25 -2.38 -18.76
CA VAL A 294 -21.32 -3.32 -18.11
C VAL A 294 -20.09 -2.62 -17.52
N VAL A 295 -19.73 -1.43 -18.01
CA VAL A 295 -18.54 -0.70 -17.55
C VAL A 295 -18.60 -0.44 -16.06
N ALA A 296 -19.76 -0.03 -15.52
CA ALA A 296 -19.91 0.23 -14.09
C ALA A 296 -19.65 -1.01 -13.21
N PHE A 297 -19.91 -2.22 -13.73
CA PHE A 297 -19.65 -3.47 -13.04
C PHE A 297 -18.14 -3.83 -13.02
N TYR A 298 -17.44 -3.57 -14.11
CA TYR A 298 -16.03 -3.91 -14.27
C TYR A 298 -15.06 -2.78 -13.89
N GLN A 299 -15.53 -1.54 -13.75
CA GLN A 299 -14.72 -0.33 -13.67
C GLN A 299 -13.57 -0.41 -12.66
N THR A 300 -13.82 -1.04 -11.52
CA THR A 300 -12.91 -1.11 -10.38
C THR A 300 -12.03 -2.36 -10.36
N ARG A 301 -12.10 -3.24 -11.36
CA ARG A 301 -11.40 -4.54 -11.36
C ARG A 301 -9.87 -4.38 -11.43
N THR A 302 -9.38 -3.28 -11.99
CA THR A 302 -7.95 -2.94 -12.12
C THR A 302 -7.44 -2.06 -10.98
N HIS A 303 -8.32 -1.57 -10.09
CA HIS A 303 -7.95 -0.63 -9.03
C HIS A 303 -6.91 -1.18 -8.05
N GLY A 304 -7.07 -2.43 -7.61
CA GLY A 304 -6.20 -3.01 -6.57
C GLY A 304 -4.76 -3.25 -7.02
N MET A 305 -4.55 -3.47 -8.31
CA MET A 305 -3.23 -3.79 -8.88
C MET A 305 -2.54 -2.52 -9.41
N TRP A 306 -3.21 -1.76 -10.28
CA TRP A 306 -2.61 -0.63 -11.01
C TRP A 306 -3.07 0.75 -10.54
N GLY A 307 -4.10 0.78 -9.70
CA GLY A 307 -4.69 2.02 -9.20
C GLY A 307 -5.32 2.92 -10.25
N VAL A 308 -5.79 2.33 -11.34
CA VAL A 308 -6.53 2.99 -12.42
C VAL A 308 -7.77 2.19 -12.78
N GLY A 309 -8.73 2.86 -13.41
CA GLY A 309 -9.89 2.22 -13.99
C GLY A 309 -9.57 1.36 -15.23
N ILE A 310 -10.49 0.48 -15.63
CA ILE A 310 -10.35 -0.40 -16.81
C ILE A 310 -10.18 0.35 -18.14
N ASP A 311 -10.45 1.65 -18.14
CA ASP A 311 -10.26 2.58 -19.26
C ASP A 311 -8.80 3.01 -19.45
N ALA A 312 -7.93 2.75 -18.48
CA ALA A 312 -6.53 3.14 -18.51
C ALA A 312 -5.58 1.95 -18.27
N GLU A 313 -6.04 0.72 -18.47
CA GLU A 313 -5.22 -0.50 -18.37
C GLU A 313 -5.34 -1.33 -19.67
N PRO A 314 -4.22 -1.80 -20.26
CA PRO A 314 -4.27 -2.65 -21.45
C PRO A 314 -5.15 -3.88 -21.26
N ALA A 315 -5.92 -4.23 -22.29
CA ALA A 315 -6.70 -5.46 -22.29
C ALA A 315 -5.81 -6.71 -22.21
N LEU A 316 -4.59 -6.65 -22.76
CA LEU A 316 -3.61 -7.74 -22.67
C LEU A 316 -3.19 -8.02 -21.21
N ASP A 317 -3.01 -6.97 -20.42
CA ASP A 317 -2.58 -7.08 -19.02
C ASP A 317 -3.72 -7.62 -18.16
N CYS A 318 -4.95 -7.17 -18.44
CA CYS A 318 -6.15 -7.74 -17.85
C CYS A 318 -6.32 -9.23 -18.16
N TRP A 319 -6.02 -9.68 -19.38
CA TRP A 319 -6.00 -11.10 -19.74
C TRP A 319 -4.96 -11.88 -18.91
N ALA A 320 -3.75 -11.36 -18.78
CA ALA A 320 -2.67 -12.02 -18.03
C ALA A 320 -3.02 -12.24 -16.55
N LEU A 321 -3.82 -11.34 -15.97
CA LEU A 321 -4.35 -11.45 -14.59
C LEU A 321 -5.72 -12.13 -14.50
N GLY A 322 -6.18 -12.78 -15.58
CA GLY A 322 -7.38 -13.61 -15.58
C GLY A 322 -8.71 -12.85 -15.53
N LEU A 323 -8.74 -11.57 -15.93
CA LEU A 323 -10.01 -10.89 -16.16
C LEU A 323 -10.79 -11.58 -17.32
N PRO A 324 -12.12 -11.52 -17.30
CA PRO A 324 -12.96 -12.27 -18.23
C PRO A 324 -13.05 -11.62 -19.63
N GLY A 325 -13.61 -12.34 -20.60
CA GLY A 325 -13.83 -11.91 -21.98
C GLY A 325 -12.85 -12.50 -23.00
N PHE A 326 -11.81 -13.20 -22.54
CA PHE A 326 -10.76 -13.77 -23.39
C PHE A 326 -10.80 -15.29 -23.54
N GLN A 327 -11.75 -15.97 -22.89
CA GLN A 327 -11.76 -17.43 -22.69
C GLN A 327 -11.85 -18.21 -24.02
N GLY A 328 -12.38 -17.60 -25.08
CA GLY A 328 -12.43 -18.16 -26.44
C GLY A 328 -11.40 -17.58 -27.41
N MET A 329 -10.54 -16.68 -26.96
CA MET A 329 -9.59 -15.99 -27.84
C MET A 329 -8.40 -16.85 -28.25
N HIS A 330 -8.22 -18.02 -27.63
CA HIS A 330 -7.11 -18.96 -27.88
C HIS A 330 -5.73 -18.26 -27.80
N LEU A 331 -5.53 -17.45 -26.75
CA LEU A 331 -4.25 -16.81 -26.48
C LEU A 331 -3.31 -17.82 -25.83
N ASP A 332 -2.13 -18.01 -26.40
CA ASP A 332 -1.11 -18.90 -25.84
C ASP A 332 -0.70 -18.41 -24.44
N PRO A 333 -0.42 -19.29 -23.46
CA PRO A 333 0.04 -18.88 -22.14
C PRO A 333 1.40 -18.17 -22.22
N GLY A 334 1.76 -17.44 -21.16
CA GLY A 334 3.05 -16.77 -21.04
C GLY A 334 3.06 -15.31 -21.49
N ALA A 335 4.13 -14.63 -21.09
CA ALA A 335 4.40 -13.24 -21.39
C ALA A 335 4.41 -12.95 -22.91
N ALA A 336 4.11 -11.71 -23.27
CA ALA A 336 4.20 -11.21 -24.64
C ALA A 336 4.77 -9.79 -24.67
N PRO A 337 5.24 -9.31 -25.84
CA PRO A 337 5.69 -7.93 -25.98
C PRO A 337 4.60 -6.92 -25.58
N ASN A 338 5.02 -5.79 -25.02
CA ASN A 338 4.12 -4.71 -24.57
C ASN A 338 3.12 -5.10 -23.48
N MET A 339 3.54 -5.95 -22.54
CA MET A 339 2.88 -6.12 -21.24
C MET A 339 3.56 -5.26 -20.18
N SER A 340 2.80 -4.79 -19.18
CA SER A 340 3.39 -4.27 -17.95
C SER A 340 4.22 -5.32 -17.21
N TYR A 341 5.05 -4.88 -16.26
CA TYR A 341 5.89 -5.77 -15.45
C TYR A 341 5.06 -6.82 -14.72
N SER A 342 3.98 -6.40 -14.04
CA SER A 342 3.10 -7.31 -13.31
C SER A 342 2.42 -8.31 -14.24
N ALA A 343 1.85 -7.85 -15.36
CA ALA A 343 1.19 -8.73 -16.32
C ALA A 343 2.13 -9.76 -16.94
N ALA A 344 3.31 -9.33 -17.39
CA ALA A 344 4.30 -10.22 -18.00
C ALA A 344 4.76 -11.31 -17.01
N GLY A 345 5.00 -10.95 -15.76
CA GLY A 345 5.44 -11.91 -14.76
C GLY A 345 4.35 -12.91 -14.37
N TYR A 346 3.13 -12.45 -14.03
CA TYR A 346 2.06 -13.38 -13.65
C TYR A 346 1.62 -14.29 -14.79
N ALA A 347 1.74 -13.84 -16.05
CA ALA A 347 1.54 -14.72 -17.21
C ALA A 347 2.50 -15.92 -17.24
N ASN A 348 3.65 -15.82 -16.55
CA ASN A 348 4.65 -16.87 -16.40
C ASN A 348 4.60 -17.62 -15.05
N GLY A 349 3.64 -17.30 -14.17
CA GLY A 349 3.35 -18.10 -12.96
C GLY A 349 3.57 -17.40 -11.61
N GLY A 350 4.14 -16.19 -11.56
CA GLY A 350 4.31 -15.47 -10.29
C GLY A 350 5.36 -16.10 -9.34
N SER A 351 5.20 -15.87 -8.04
CA SER A 351 6.09 -16.39 -7.00
C SER A 351 5.32 -16.94 -5.78
N TYR A 352 5.75 -16.58 -4.57
CA TYR A 352 5.11 -16.97 -3.33
C TYR A 352 3.74 -16.31 -3.18
N ASN A 353 2.92 -16.86 -2.28
CA ASN A 353 1.68 -16.22 -1.87
C ASN A 353 1.44 -16.49 -0.38
N TYR A 354 1.91 -15.58 0.46
CA TYR A 354 1.76 -15.64 1.90
C TYR A 354 1.66 -14.23 2.50
N HIS A 355 1.03 -14.08 3.66
CA HIS A 355 1.15 -12.87 4.48
C HIS A 355 1.13 -13.23 5.95
N PHE A 356 1.81 -12.43 6.77
CA PHE A 356 1.63 -12.48 8.22
C PHE A 356 0.32 -11.79 8.63
N PRO A 357 -0.14 -11.97 9.88
CA PRO A 357 -1.30 -11.23 10.39
C PRO A 357 -1.18 -9.70 10.30
N ASP A 358 0.03 -9.15 10.28
CA ASP A 358 0.32 -7.72 10.10
C ASP A 358 0.86 -7.36 8.69
N GLY A 359 0.67 -8.24 7.71
CA GLY A 359 1.25 -8.12 6.37
C GLY A 359 2.77 -8.21 6.40
N ASN A 360 3.47 -7.39 5.61
CA ASN A 360 4.93 -7.44 5.57
C ASN A 360 5.61 -6.64 6.69
N ALA A 361 4.86 -6.13 7.68
CA ALA A 361 5.46 -5.47 8.84
C ALA A 361 6.36 -6.43 9.64
N SER A 362 6.02 -7.72 9.69
CA SER A 362 6.88 -8.76 10.27
C SER A 362 8.25 -8.87 9.58
N ILE A 363 8.37 -8.63 8.26
CA ILE A 363 9.67 -8.58 7.57
C ILE A 363 10.51 -7.40 8.09
N ALA A 364 9.90 -6.22 8.20
CA ALA A 364 10.59 -5.04 8.73
C ALA A 364 11.03 -5.25 10.18
N ARG A 365 10.19 -5.88 11.02
CA ARG A 365 10.51 -6.21 12.42
C ARG A 365 11.64 -7.22 12.54
N LEU A 366 11.68 -8.24 11.68
CA LEU A 366 12.79 -9.20 11.60
C LEU A 366 14.10 -8.54 11.14
N LEU A 367 14.04 -7.62 10.18
CA LEU A 367 15.21 -6.83 9.79
C LEU A 367 15.69 -5.94 10.94
N VAL A 368 14.79 -5.27 11.66
CA VAL A 368 15.18 -4.49 12.84
C VAL A 368 15.76 -5.38 13.94
N ARG A 369 15.21 -6.59 14.17
CA ARG A 369 15.80 -7.57 15.09
C ARG A 369 17.21 -7.97 14.68
N ASP A 370 17.42 -8.24 13.40
CA ASP A 370 18.75 -8.58 12.86
C ASP A 370 19.74 -7.42 13.06
N LEU A 371 19.29 -6.18 12.81
CA LEU A 371 20.13 -4.97 12.90
C LEU A 371 20.38 -4.50 14.34
N ILE A 372 19.35 -4.51 15.18
CA ILE A 372 19.30 -3.96 16.54
C ILE A 372 18.56 -4.98 17.45
N PRO A 373 19.20 -6.09 17.84
CA PRO A 373 18.55 -7.18 18.57
C PRO A 373 17.85 -6.74 19.86
N GLU A 374 18.39 -5.75 20.58
CA GLU A 374 17.84 -5.21 21.82
C GLU A 374 16.49 -4.51 21.62
N ALA A 375 16.16 -4.10 20.39
CA ALA A 375 14.90 -3.41 20.08
C ALA A 375 13.73 -4.37 19.84
N VAL A 376 13.98 -5.62 19.41
CA VAL A 376 12.92 -6.59 19.08
C VAL A 376 13.26 -7.96 19.67
N PRO A 377 12.78 -8.28 20.89
CA PRO A 377 13.12 -9.53 21.57
C PRO A 377 12.60 -10.77 20.82
N GLY A 378 13.17 -11.93 21.11
CA GLY A 378 12.85 -13.20 20.45
C GLY A 378 13.88 -13.61 19.39
N HIS A 379 13.69 -14.77 18.80
CA HIS A 379 14.65 -15.42 17.90
C HIS A 379 14.02 -16.11 16.69
N THR A 380 12.69 -16.25 16.62
CA THR A 380 12.02 -16.99 15.54
C THR A 380 11.10 -16.11 14.69
N VAL A 381 10.67 -16.62 13.55
CA VAL A 381 9.70 -15.95 12.68
C VAL A 381 8.30 -15.90 13.33
N GLU A 382 7.99 -16.85 14.20
CA GLU A 382 6.72 -16.92 14.91
C GLU A 382 6.63 -15.91 16.06
N ASP A 383 7.69 -15.81 16.89
CA ASP A 383 7.66 -14.92 18.06
C ASP A 383 7.71 -13.43 17.69
N VAL A 384 8.18 -13.08 16.49
CA VAL A 384 8.28 -11.68 16.04
C VAL A 384 6.90 -11.04 15.89
N VAL A 385 5.86 -11.84 15.65
CA VAL A 385 4.49 -11.36 15.41
C VAL A 385 3.91 -10.72 16.68
N THR A 386 4.21 -11.27 17.86
CA THR A 386 3.70 -10.78 19.16
C THR A 386 4.75 -10.03 19.99
N ALA A 387 6.02 -10.05 19.61
CA ALA A 387 7.09 -9.33 20.29
C ALA A 387 6.76 -7.82 20.47
N LYS A 388 7.08 -7.25 21.63
CA LYS A 388 6.94 -5.80 21.84
C LYS A 388 8.23 -5.11 21.45
N VAL A 389 8.14 -4.11 20.57
CA VAL A 389 9.31 -3.31 20.17
C VAL A 389 9.70 -2.38 21.32
N ALA A 390 10.95 -2.45 21.74
CA ALA A 390 11.56 -1.50 22.67
C ALA A 390 12.06 -0.27 21.88
N TYR A 391 11.14 0.65 21.55
CA TYR A 391 11.44 1.82 20.72
C TYR A 391 12.58 2.71 21.26
N ASN A 392 12.78 2.72 22.58
CA ASN A 392 13.89 3.43 23.22
C ASN A 392 15.27 2.85 22.89
N GLN A 393 15.35 1.61 22.40
CA GLN A 393 16.60 0.96 21.99
C GLN A 393 16.97 1.27 20.54
N LEU A 394 16.05 1.78 19.71
CA LEU A 394 16.28 1.99 18.27
C LEU A 394 17.42 2.99 17.99
N ASP A 395 17.57 4.04 18.80
CA ASP A 395 18.51 5.14 18.56
C ASP A 395 19.52 5.33 19.70
N HIS A 396 19.99 4.23 20.30
CA HIS A 396 20.94 4.29 21.42
C HIS A 396 22.36 4.68 20.95
N SER A 397 23.05 5.58 21.67
CA SER A 397 24.37 6.11 21.27
C SER A 397 25.48 5.06 21.23
N ASN A 398 25.35 4.02 22.05
CA ASN A 398 26.33 2.93 22.16
C ASN A 398 26.09 1.82 21.12
N SER A 399 25.00 1.89 20.34
CA SER A 399 24.73 0.93 19.28
C SER A 399 25.49 1.33 18.00
N PRO A 400 26.15 0.39 17.30
CA PRO A 400 26.73 0.66 15.99
C PRO A 400 25.66 1.01 14.95
N ILE A 401 24.44 0.48 15.10
CA ILE A 401 23.31 0.77 14.22
C ILE A 401 22.25 1.55 14.97
N ARG A 402 21.87 2.69 14.40
CA ARG A 402 20.89 3.60 14.98
C ARG A 402 19.77 3.82 13.98
N LEU A 403 18.53 3.56 14.40
CA LEU A 403 17.32 3.86 13.65
C LEU A 403 16.59 5.01 14.34
N ARG A 404 16.62 6.18 13.70
CA ARG A 404 16.05 7.41 14.23
C ARG A 404 14.75 7.74 13.49
N LEU A 405 13.66 7.64 14.23
CA LEU A 405 12.30 7.98 13.78
C LEU A 405 12.05 9.49 13.79
N ASN A 406 10.93 9.92 13.20
CA ASN A 406 10.50 11.33 13.14
C ASN A 406 11.59 12.27 12.59
N SER A 407 12.40 11.78 11.64
CA SER A 407 13.59 12.46 11.10
C SER A 407 13.50 12.54 9.59
N THR A 408 13.03 13.68 9.08
CA THR A 408 12.89 13.90 7.64
C THR A 408 14.19 14.45 7.07
N VAL A 409 14.85 13.72 6.17
CA VAL A 409 16.02 14.23 5.45
C VAL A 409 15.59 15.36 4.52
N VAL A 410 16.36 16.45 4.52
CA VAL A 410 16.10 17.68 3.74
C VAL A 410 17.26 18.07 2.83
N ALA A 411 18.44 17.48 3.01
CA ALA A 411 19.55 17.57 2.07
C ALA A 411 20.50 16.38 2.18
N ALA A 412 21.06 15.94 1.06
CA ALA A 412 22.17 15.00 0.98
C ALA A 412 23.14 15.47 -0.11
N ARG A 413 24.40 15.74 0.26
CA ARG A 413 25.41 16.29 -0.65
C ARG A 413 26.76 15.61 -0.48
N ASN A 414 27.47 15.43 -1.60
CA ASN A 414 28.85 14.97 -1.55
C ASN A 414 29.73 16.08 -0.95
N ILE A 415 30.71 15.73 -0.12
CA ILE A 415 31.71 16.67 0.36
C ILE A 415 32.82 16.74 -0.69
N GLY A 416 32.98 17.90 -1.33
CA GLY A 416 33.89 18.09 -2.45
C GLY A 416 33.29 17.69 -3.80
N ASN A 417 34.14 17.38 -4.78
CA ASN A 417 33.69 16.98 -6.11
C ASN A 417 33.10 15.55 -6.07
N PRO A 418 31.85 15.31 -6.53
CA PRO A 418 31.22 14.00 -6.52
C PRO A 418 32.06 12.87 -7.13
N GLY A 419 32.85 13.14 -8.17
CA GLY A 419 33.67 12.11 -8.86
C GLY A 419 34.84 11.58 -8.05
N CYS A 420 35.24 12.27 -6.97
CA CYS A 420 36.34 11.87 -6.09
C CYS A 420 36.01 12.08 -4.60
N SER A 421 34.73 12.24 -4.27
CA SER A 421 34.28 12.45 -2.90
C SER A 421 34.44 11.17 -2.09
N THR A 422 34.84 11.33 -0.83
CA THR A 422 34.98 10.23 0.14
C THR A 422 33.92 10.29 1.25
N GLU A 423 33.14 11.38 1.30
CA GLU A 423 32.17 11.63 2.36
C GLU A 423 30.91 12.32 1.81
N VAL A 424 29.77 12.08 2.47
CA VAL A 424 28.49 12.73 2.24
C VAL A 424 28.09 13.46 3.51
N GLU A 425 27.58 14.68 3.39
CA GLU A 425 26.87 15.37 4.46
C GLU A 425 25.36 15.17 4.27
N VAL A 426 24.68 14.69 5.32
CA VAL A 426 23.23 14.51 5.33
C VAL A 426 22.63 15.42 6.38
N THR A 427 21.64 16.24 5.97
CA THR A 427 20.91 17.15 6.85
C THR A 427 19.46 16.69 6.97
N TYR A 428 18.94 16.65 8.19
CA TYR A 428 17.58 16.21 8.50
C TYR A 428 16.91 17.12 9.53
N ALA A 429 15.60 17.23 9.44
CA ALA A 429 14.76 17.92 10.40
C ALA A 429 14.15 16.91 11.39
N GLN A 430 14.20 17.24 12.67
CA GLN A 430 13.56 16.52 13.75
C GLN A 430 12.83 17.52 14.65
N GLY A 431 11.50 17.50 14.58
CA GLY A 431 10.69 18.57 15.19
C GLY A 431 11.06 19.94 14.63
N LYS A 432 11.43 20.88 15.52
CA LYS A 432 11.86 22.23 15.16
C LYS A 432 13.37 22.34 14.89
N GLN A 433 14.14 21.28 15.15
CA GLN A 433 15.59 21.29 15.00
C GLN A 433 15.99 20.77 13.61
N VAL A 434 17.06 21.35 13.08
CA VAL A 434 17.74 20.83 11.89
C VAL A 434 19.12 20.37 12.32
N CYS A 435 19.46 19.15 11.97
CA CYS A 435 20.68 18.47 12.37
C CYS A 435 21.43 18.00 11.13
N LYS A 436 22.76 17.94 11.21
CA LYS A 436 23.62 17.37 10.17
C LYS A 436 24.57 16.31 10.72
N VAL A 437 24.90 15.35 9.86
CA VAL A 437 25.84 14.24 10.09
C VAL A 437 26.72 14.07 8.86
N ARG A 438 27.86 13.38 9.02
CA ARG A 438 28.72 12.95 7.91
C ARG A 438 28.73 11.43 7.80
N ALA A 439 28.90 10.92 6.59
CA ALA A 439 29.07 9.50 6.36
C ALA A 439 29.99 9.21 5.18
N LYS A 440 30.64 8.03 5.16
CA LYS A 440 31.45 7.59 4.01
C LYS A 440 30.61 7.27 2.78
N ALA A 441 29.34 6.92 2.98
CA ALA A 441 28.37 6.67 1.92
C ALA A 441 26.94 6.98 2.38
N CYS A 442 26.04 7.18 1.42
CA CYS A 442 24.63 7.41 1.66
C CYS A 442 23.78 6.56 0.71
N VAL A 443 22.73 5.91 1.23
CA VAL A 443 21.68 5.28 0.42
C VAL A 443 20.40 6.08 0.58
N LEU A 444 19.89 6.63 -0.51
CA LEU A 444 18.56 7.23 -0.60
C LEU A 444 17.52 6.13 -0.89
N ALA A 445 16.93 5.58 0.17
CA ALA A 445 15.85 4.59 0.12
C ALA A 445 14.45 5.25 0.27
N CYS A 446 14.34 6.54 -0.09
CA CYS A 446 13.12 7.33 -0.10
C CYS A 446 12.52 7.42 -1.51
N TRP A 447 11.32 8.01 -1.67
CA TRP A 447 10.66 8.05 -2.99
C TRP A 447 11.52 8.78 -4.02
N ASN A 448 11.71 8.20 -5.21
CA ASN A 448 12.65 8.75 -6.19
C ASN A 448 12.32 10.19 -6.61
N MET A 449 11.03 10.54 -6.68
CA MET A 449 10.57 11.88 -7.03
C MET A 449 10.98 12.98 -6.03
N VAL A 450 11.32 12.65 -4.78
CA VAL A 450 11.78 13.63 -3.79
C VAL A 450 13.28 13.92 -3.90
N ILE A 451 14.04 12.99 -4.49
CA ILE A 451 15.51 13.01 -4.47
C ILE A 451 16.10 14.27 -5.11
N PRO A 452 15.58 14.82 -6.22
CA PRO A 452 16.12 16.06 -6.78
C PRO A 452 16.00 17.29 -5.86
N TYR A 453 15.08 17.27 -4.88
CA TYR A 453 15.00 18.31 -3.86
C TYR A 453 15.99 18.08 -2.71
N LEU A 454 16.33 16.81 -2.42
CA LEU A 454 17.34 16.44 -1.41
C LEU A 454 18.77 16.65 -1.94
N CYS A 455 19.00 16.37 -3.22
CA CYS A 455 20.30 16.40 -3.87
C CYS A 455 20.21 17.22 -5.17
N PRO A 456 20.12 18.56 -5.08
CA PRO A 456 19.93 19.42 -6.25
C PRO A 456 21.14 19.44 -7.22
N GLU A 457 22.30 18.96 -6.76
CA GLU A 457 23.55 18.82 -7.53
C GLU A 457 23.51 17.67 -8.55
N LEU A 458 22.49 16.82 -8.52
CA LEU A 458 22.31 15.74 -9.50
C LEU A 458 22.25 16.29 -10.93
N PRO A 459 22.82 15.56 -11.93
CA PRO A 459 22.70 15.93 -13.33
C PRO A 459 21.24 16.10 -13.77
N GLU A 460 20.96 17.07 -14.65
CA GLU A 460 19.58 17.40 -15.07
C GLU A 460 18.83 16.19 -15.64
N LYS A 461 19.49 15.42 -16.52
CA LYS A 461 18.93 14.18 -17.08
C LYS A 461 18.53 13.16 -16.02
N GLN A 462 19.27 13.09 -14.91
CA GLN A 462 18.94 12.21 -13.79
C GLN A 462 17.74 12.75 -13.00
N LYS A 463 17.67 14.07 -12.76
CA LYS A 463 16.54 14.71 -12.09
C LYS A 463 15.24 14.56 -12.87
N GLU A 464 15.27 14.79 -14.18
CA GLU A 464 14.14 14.57 -15.08
C GLU A 464 13.63 13.12 -15.02
N ALA A 465 14.55 12.15 -15.06
CA ALA A 465 14.23 10.73 -14.98
C ALA A 465 13.61 10.35 -13.62
N LEU A 466 14.10 10.93 -12.52
CA LEU A 466 13.53 10.76 -11.17
C LEU A 466 12.13 11.41 -11.05
N HIS A 467 11.90 12.55 -11.71
CA HIS A 467 10.61 13.24 -11.75
C HIS A 467 9.56 12.59 -12.67
N TYR A 468 9.98 11.67 -13.55
CA TYR A 468 9.07 10.91 -14.38
C TYR A 468 8.09 10.04 -13.58
N LEU A 469 8.51 9.63 -12.38
CA LEU A 469 7.72 8.81 -11.47
C LEU A 469 6.48 9.55 -10.95
N VAL A 470 5.32 8.89 -11.05
CA VAL A 470 4.07 9.31 -10.39
C VAL A 470 3.55 8.13 -9.55
N LYS A 471 3.69 8.20 -8.22
CA LYS A 471 3.25 7.14 -7.32
C LYS A 471 1.75 6.87 -7.45
N VAL A 472 1.37 5.60 -7.28
CA VAL A 472 -0.02 5.16 -7.29
C VAL A 472 -0.64 5.40 -5.91
N PRO A 473 -1.72 6.16 -5.78
CA PRO A 473 -2.40 6.37 -4.50
C PRO A 473 -3.13 5.11 -4.05
N LEU A 474 -3.22 4.86 -2.74
CA LEU A 474 -3.97 3.74 -2.18
C LEU A 474 -4.46 4.05 -0.76
N VAL A 475 -5.56 3.42 -0.34
CA VAL A 475 -6.00 3.49 1.06
C VAL A 475 -6.55 2.15 1.55
N TYR A 476 -6.07 1.74 2.72
CA TYR A 476 -6.60 0.60 3.47
C TYR A 476 -7.26 1.09 4.76
N CYS A 477 -8.36 0.48 5.14
CA CYS A 477 -9.05 0.78 6.39
C CYS A 477 -9.27 -0.50 7.20
N SER A 478 -8.81 -0.44 8.45
CA SER A 478 -8.93 -1.47 9.47
C SER A 478 -10.10 -1.08 10.37
N VAL A 479 -11.15 -1.89 10.42
CA VAL A 479 -12.34 -1.61 11.25
C VAL A 479 -12.51 -2.71 12.27
N GLY A 480 -12.36 -2.37 13.55
CA GLY A 480 -12.66 -3.28 14.66
C GLY A 480 -14.15 -3.34 14.92
N ILE A 481 -14.75 -4.52 14.73
CA ILE A 481 -16.16 -4.76 15.04
C ILE A 481 -16.30 -5.68 16.26
N ARG A 482 -17.34 -5.46 17.06
CA ARG A 482 -17.56 -6.15 18.33
C ARG A 482 -17.80 -7.65 18.19
N ASN A 483 -18.35 -8.07 17.06
CA ASN A 483 -18.62 -9.44 16.64
C ASN A 483 -18.92 -9.44 15.13
N TRP A 484 -18.98 -10.60 14.50
CA TRP A 484 -19.22 -10.78 13.06
C TRP A 484 -20.45 -11.67 12.80
N ILE A 485 -21.41 -11.68 13.74
CA ILE A 485 -22.71 -12.35 13.60
C ILE A 485 -23.45 -11.84 12.36
N ALA A 486 -23.33 -10.55 12.03
CA ALA A 486 -23.98 -10.01 10.83
C ALA A 486 -23.43 -10.60 9.53
N PHE A 487 -22.13 -10.91 9.47
CA PHE A 487 -21.53 -11.62 8.33
C PHE A 487 -22.05 -13.05 8.27
N GLN A 488 -22.14 -13.74 9.41
CA GLN A 488 -22.70 -15.09 9.50
C GLN A 488 -24.17 -15.14 9.06
N ASN A 489 -25.02 -14.24 9.56
CA ASN A 489 -26.45 -14.19 9.22
C ASN A 489 -26.68 -13.91 7.72
N LEU A 490 -25.76 -13.22 7.07
CA LEU A 490 -25.79 -12.93 5.64
C LEU A 490 -25.12 -14.02 4.80
N GLY A 491 -24.42 -14.97 5.41
CA GLY A 491 -23.65 -16.01 4.70
C GLY A 491 -22.48 -15.42 3.91
N ILE A 492 -21.85 -14.34 4.37
CA ILE A 492 -20.76 -13.65 3.64
C ILE A 492 -19.47 -13.60 4.43
N GLN A 493 -18.34 -13.65 3.74
CA GLN A 493 -17.01 -13.39 4.31
C GLN A 493 -16.30 -12.19 3.67
N ASN A 494 -16.64 -11.89 2.41
CA ASN A 494 -16.10 -10.75 1.69
C ASN A 494 -17.13 -10.20 0.68
N VAL A 495 -17.02 -8.90 0.39
CA VAL A 495 -17.91 -8.16 -0.48
C VAL A 495 -17.10 -7.33 -1.46
N SER A 496 -17.35 -7.53 -2.75
CA SER A 496 -16.96 -6.61 -3.82
C SER A 496 -18.04 -5.55 -3.99
N ALA A 497 -17.67 -4.28 -4.11
CA ALA A 497 -18.62 -3.17 -4.19
C ALA A 497 -18.20 -2.17 -5.28
N PRO A 498 -18.44 -2.50 -6.58
CA PRO A 498 -17.87 -1.75 -7.71
C PRO A 498 -18.34 -0.29 -7.82
N GLY A 499 -19.52 0.05 -7.31
CA GLY A 499 -20.02 1.43 -7.30
C GLY A 499 -19.89 2.16 -5.96
N ALA A 500 -19.41 1.47 -4.92
CA ALA A 500 -19.33 2.04 -3.57
C ALA A 500 -17.97 2.71 -3.29
N TYR A 501 -17.88 3.42 -2.16
CA TYR A 501 -16.67 4.13 -1.77
C TYR A 501 -15.49 3.18 -1.54
N TRP A 502 -15.66 2.18 -0.66
CA TRP A 502 -14.72 1.07 -0.51
C TRP A 502 -15.01 0.02 -1.59
N ASN A 503 -14.01 -0.32 -2.39
CA ASN A 503 -14.19 -1.28 -3.48
C ASN A 503 -14.27 -2.73 -2.96
N SER A 504 -13.70 -3.00 -1.78
CA SER A 504 -13.93 -4.25 -1.09
C SER A 504 -13.97 -4.12 0.43
N VAL A 505 -14.76 -4.99 1.05
CA VAL A 505 -14.90 -5.17 2.49
C VAL A 505 -14.77 -6.66 2.78
N GLY A 506 -13.94 -7.08 3.72
CA GLY A 506 -13.86 -8.49 4.10
C GLY A 506 -13.43 -8.70 5.54
N LEU A 507 -13.79 -9.86 6.07
CA LEU A 507 -13.22 -10.37 7.32
C LEU A 507 -11.71 -10.54 7.14
N ASN A 508 -10.96 -10.26 8.21
CA ASN A 508 -9.52 -10.50 8.21
C ASN A 508 -9.20 -11.96 7.86
N ALA A 509 -8.07 -12.23 7.21
CA ALA A 509 -7.70 -13.62 6.95
C ALA A 509 -7.33 -14.32 8.27
N PRO A 510 -7.80 -15.55 8.51
CA PRO A 510 -7.47 -16.29 9.72
C PRO A 510 -6.06 -16.89 9.59
N ILE A 511 -5.12 -16.29 10.30
CA ILE A 511 -3.73 -16.75 10.41
C ILE A 511 -3.39 -16.96 11.88
N ASP A 512 -2.90 -18.14 12.22
CA ASP A 512 -2.42 -18.49 13.55
C ASP A 512 -0.92 -18.77 13.49
N ILE A 513 -0.11 -17.99 14.20
CA ILE A 513 1.36 -18.09 14.17
C ILE A 513 1.95 -17.75 15.53
N GLY A 514 2.75 -18.69 16.07
CA GLY A 514 3.27 -18.58 17.43
C GLY A 514 2.14 -18.35 18.45
N ASP A 515 2.28 -17.29 19.25
CA ASP A 515 1.27 -16.91 20.25
C ASP A 515 0.13 -16.05 19.69
N TYR A 516 0.15 -15.71 18.39
CA TYR A 516 -0.94 -14.98 17.75
C TYR A 516 -2.00 -15.96 17.23
N HIS A 517 -3.25 -15.75 17.66
CA HIS A 517 -4.40 -16.53 17.21
C HIS A 517 -5.52 -15.62 16.71
N SER A 518 -6.01 -15.91 15.51
CA SER A 518 -7.11 -15.20 14.87
C SER A 518 -8.46 -15.55 15.52
N PRO A 519 -9.43 -14.61 15.55
CA PRO A 519 -10.80 -14.90 15.99
C PRO A 519 -11.43 -16.03 15.16
N LYS A 520 -12.10 -16.98 15.83
CA LYS A 520 -12.68 -18.18 15.20
C LYS A 520 -14.20 -18.23 15.28
N SER A 521 -14.81 -17.64 16.31
CA SER A 521 -16.25 -17.66 16.52
C SER A 521 -16.92 -16.35 16.10
N PRO A 522 -18.08 -16.37 15.42
CA PRO A 522 -18.90 -15.20 15.10
C PRO A 522 -19.18 -14.24 16.25
N ASN A 523 -19.19 -14.72 17.49
CA ASN A 523 -19.40 -13.92 18.70
C ASN A 523 -18.16 -13.13 19.16
N GLU A 524 -16.98 -13.46 18.65
CA GLU A 524 -15.74 -12.77 18.99
C GLU A 524 -15.57 -11.48 18.18
N PRO A 525 -14.96 -10.43 18.75
CA PRO A 525 -14.56 -9.27 17.98
C PRO A 525 -13.61 -9.64 16.85
N ILE A 526 -13.67 -8.92 15.72
CA ILE A 526 -12.78 -9.14 14.58
C ILE A 526 -12.45 -7.84 13.87
N LEU A 527 -11.31 -7.80 13.17
CA LEU A 527 -10.97 -6.75 12.22
C LEU A 527 -11.58 -7.02 10.84
N LEU A 528 -12.11 -5.97 10.22
CA LEU A 528 -12.43 -5.94 8.80
C LEU A 528 -11.28 -5.25 8.05
N HIS A 529 -10.93 -5.81 6.89
CA HIS A 529 -10.04 -5.17 5.92
C HIS A 529 -10.87 -4.55 4.79
N LEU A 530 -10.77 -3.23 4.66
CA LEU A 530 -11.42 -2.46 3.60
C LEU A 530 -10.34 -1.87 2.69
N SER A 531 -10.56 -1.90 1.38
CA SER A 531 -9.60 -1.33 0.42
C SER A 531 -10.27 -0.48 -0.64
N ARG A 532 -9.55 0.54 -1.06
CA ARG A 532 -9.93 1.44 -2.15
C ARG A 532 -8.66 1.98 -2.80
N THR A 533 -8.71 2.14 -4.12
CA THR A 533 -7.73 2.93 -4.85
C THR A 533 -8.41 4.15 -5.47
N PRO A 534 -8.17 5.36 -4.93
CA PRO A 534 -8.69 6.58 -5.53
C PRO A 534 -8.05 6.85 -6.89
N CYS A 535 -8.89 7.07 -7.89
CA CYS A 535 -8.49 7.37 -9.26
C CYS A 535 -9.59 8.21 -9.92
N LYS A 536 -9.36 8.66 -11.15
CA LYS A 536 -10.34 9.47 -11.91
C LYS A 536 -10.50 8.90 -13.33
N PRO A 537 -11.34 7.86 -13.52
CA PRO A 537 -11.63 7.28 -14.82
C PRO A 537 -11.94 8.34 -15.89
N GLY A 538 -11.46 8.13 -17.10
CA GLY A 538 -11.53 9.05 -18.24
C GLY A 538 -10.28 9.89 -18.47
N LEU A 539 -9.24 9.74 -17.64
CA LEU A 539 -7.92 10.37 -17.84
C LEU A 539 -6.84 9.31 -18.11
N PRO A 540 -5.68 9.68 -18.71
CA PRO A 540 -4.52 8.81 -18.76
C PRO A 540 -4.05 8.36 -17.37
N ALA A 541 -3.41 7.18 -17.28
CA ALA A 541 -3.07 6.52 -16.02
C ALA A 541 -2.42 7.46 -14.97
N ARG A 542 -1.34 8.17 -15.33
CA ARG A 542 -0.66 9.12 -14.43
C ARG A 542 -1.55 10.25 -13.93
N GLU A 543 -2.45 10.76 -14.79
CA GLU A 543 -3.35 11.84 -14.39
C GLU A 543 -4.46 11.33 -13.45
N GLN A 544 -4.88 10.07 -13.61
CA GLN A 544 -5.74 9.41 -12.62
C GLN A 544 -5.04 9.32 -11.25
N HIS A 545 -3.77 8.89 -11.23
CA HIS A 545 -2.98 8.79 -10.00
C HIS A 545 -2.81 10.15 -9.32
N LYS A 546 -2.48 11.20 -10.08
CA LYS A 546 -2.36 12.58 -9.55
C LYS A 546 -3.67 13.07 -8.93
N ALA A 547 -4.81 12.79 -9.58
CA ALA A 547 -6.13 13.14 -9.08
C ALA A 547 -6.46 12.39 -7.78
N GLY A 548 -6.23 11.07 -7.75
CA GLY A 548 -6.45 10.24 -6.56
C GLY A 548 -5.56 10.63 -5.38
N ARG A 549 -4.31 11.00 -5.64
CA ARG A 549 -3.39 11.54 -4.63
C ARG A 549 -3.94 12.82 -4.00
N LEU A 550 -4.41 13.76 -4.82
CA LEU A 550 -5.00 15.00 -4.32
C LEU A 550 -6.24 14.71 -3.46
N GLU A 551 -7.11 13.81 -3.91
CA GLU A 551 -8.28 13.39 -3.16
C GLU A 551 -7.91 12.84 -1.77
N LEU A 552 -6.91 11.95 -1.68
CA LEU A 552 -6.48 11.38 -0.40
C LEU A 552 -5.88 12.41 0.57
N LEU A 553 -5.14 13.39 0.05
CA LEU A 553 -4.51 14.42 0.88
C LEU A 553 -5.54 15.33 1.55
N VAL A 554 -6.64 15.64 0.85
CA VAL A 554 -7.68 16.56 1.35
C VAL A 554 -8.83 15.85 2.10
N THR A 555 -8.94 14.51 2.00
CA THR A 555 -9.99 13.76 2.70
C THR A 555 -9.67 13.66 4.19
N SER A 556 -10.60 14.11 5.02
CA SER A 556 -10.51 14.07 6.49
C SER A 556 -10.76 12.67 7.07
N PHE A 557 -10.37 12.44 8.33
CA PHE A 557 -10.74 11.20 9.02
C PHE A 557 -12.26 11.06 9.11
N GLU A 558 -12.95 12.15 9.44
CA GLU A 558 -14.40 12.21 9.63
C GLU A 558 -15.14 11.81 8.35
N ASP A 559 -14.63 12.20 7.17
CA ASP A 559 -15.16 11.75 5.89
C ASP A 559 -14.97 10.26 5.68
N PHE A 560 -13.78 9.71 5.96
CA PHE A 560 -13.55 8.27 5.90
C PHE A 560 -14.46 7.51 6.88
N GLU A 561 -14.52 7.93 8.14
CA GLU A 561 -15.37 7.31 9.17
C GLU A 561 -16.83 7.28 8.72
N ARG A 562 -17.35 8.41 8.21
CA ARG A 562 -18.71 8.53 7.73
C ARG A 562 -19.00 7.61 6.55
N LYS A 563 -18.10 7.57 5.55
CA LYS A 563 -18.25 6.69 4.38
C LYS A 563 -18.16 5.22 4.77
N THR A 564 -17.25 4.86 5.68
CA THR A 564 -17.12 3.51 6.23
C THR A 564 -18.38 3.08 6.97
N ARG A 565 -18.85 3.88 7.93
CA ARG A 565 -20.07 3.59 8.70
C ARG A 565 -21.30 3.46 7.80
N ASP A 566 -21.46 4.36 6.84
CA ASP A 566 -22.58 4.34 5.90
C ASP A 566 -22.55 3.09 5.02
N GLN A 567 -21.41 2.78 4.41
CA GLN A 567 -21.28 1.62 3.54
C GLN A 567 -21.46 0.30 4.31
N LEU A 568 -20.84 0.15 5.48
CA LEU A 568 -21.01 -1.03 6.33
C LEU A 568 -22.47 -1.19 6.77
N ALA A 569 -23.15 -0.10 7.15
CA ALA A 569 -24.57 -0.16 7.49
C ALA A 569 -25.44 -0.59 6.30
N ARG A 570 -25.15 -0.11 5.08
CA ARG A 570 -25.91 -0.50 3.88
C ARG A 570 -25.73 -1.96 3.50
N ILE A 571 -24.54 -2.51 3.74
CA ILE A 571 -24.21 -3.91 3.44
C ILE A 571 -24.73 -4.85 4.54
N LEU A 572 -24.46 -4.52 5.81
CA LEU A 572 -24.54 -5.46 6.93
C LEU A 572 -25.80 -5.33 7.80
N ALA A 573 -26.53 -4.21 7.74
CA ALA A 573 -27.73 -4.03 8.57
C ALA A 573 -28.80 -5.12 8.39
N PRO A 574 -29.04 -5.70 7.19
CA PRO A 574 -29.95 -6.83 7.06
C PRO A 574 -29.52 -8.08 7.84
N GLY A 575 -28.23 -8.21 8.17
CA GLY A 575 -27.69 -9.25 9.06
C GLY A 575 -27.76 -8.89 10.55
N GLY A 576 -28.30 -7.72 10.90
CA GLY A 576 -28.41 -7.23 12.29
C GLY A 576 -27.31 -6.26 12.73
N PHE A 577 -26.43 -5.81 11.81
CA PHE A 577 -25.37 -4.84 12.12
C PHE A 577 -25.92 -3.44 12.39
N ASP A 578 -25.39 -2.79 13.41
CA ASP A 578 -25.62 -1.39 13.74
C ASP A 578 -24.26 -0.68 13.83
N PRO A 579 -23.93 0.26 12.92
CA PRO A 579 -22.62 0.91 12.91
C PRO A 579 -22.32 1.67 14.20
N ALA A 580 -23.33 2.22 14.90
CA ALA A 580 -23.14 2.97 16.14
C ALA A 580 -22.83 2.04 17.32
N ARG A 581 -23.37 0.83 17.30
CA ARG A 581 -23.21 -0.19 18.36
C ARG A 581 -22.02 -1.11 18.13
N ASP A 582 -21.72 -1.43 16.87
CA ASP A 582 -20.86 -2.56 16.51
C ASP A 582 -19.44 -2.16 16.14
N ILE A 583 -19.22 -0.93 15.67
CA ILE A 583 -17.87 -0.43 15.37
C ILE A 583 -17.21 0.08 16.65
N GLN A 584 -16.05 -0.49 16.98
CA GLN A 584 -15.29 -0.17 18.19
C GLN A 584 -14.08 0.74 17.91
N ALA A 585 -13.46 0.59 16.74
CA ALA A 585 -12.28 1.36 16.34
C ALA A 585 -12.14 1.40 14.82
N ILE A 586 -11.55 2.47 14.31
CA ILE A 586 -11.25 2.65 12.88
C ILE A 586 -9.84 3.20 12.75
N THR A 587 -9.04 2.56 11.91
CA THR A 587 -7.75 3.07 11.45
C THR A 587 -7.77 3.16 9.92
N VAL A 588 -7.40 4.31 9.38
CA VAL A 588 -7.36 4.57 7.94
C VAL A 588 -5.90 4.81 7.56
N ASN A 589 -5.29 3.86 6.86
CA ASN A 589 -3.95 4.00 6.32
C ASN A 589 -4.03 4.60 4.92
N ARG A 590 -3.85 5.91 4.81
CA ARG A 590 -3.84 6.61 3.53
C ARG A 590 -2.42 6.68 2.98
N TRP A 591 -2.28 6.34 1.70
CA TRP A 591 -1.03 6.38 0.97
C TRP A 591 -1.20 7.21 -0.31
N PRO A 592 -1.14 8.55 -0.22
CA PRO A 592 -1.16 9.40 -1.42
C PRO A 592 0.00 9.11 -2.39
N HIS A 593 1.06 8.48 -1.87
CA HIS A 593 2.24 8.02 -2.59
C HIS A 593 2.51 6.53 -2.29
N GLY A 594 1.55 5.66 -2.59
CA GLY A 594 1.60 4.22 -2.28
C GLY A 594 2.56 3.44 -3.17
N TYR A 595 2.05 2.77 -4.20
CA TYR A 595 2.87 1.90 -5.04
C TYR A 595 3.83 2.68 -5.95
N GLY A 596 4.97 2.06 -6.25
CA GLY A 596 5.83 2.48 -7.35
C GLY A 596 5.05 2.34 -8.67
N TYR A 597 5.21 3.31 -9.56
CA TYR A 597 4.57 3.26 -10.87
C TYR A 597 5.27 2.22 -11.74
N GLU A 598 4.50 1.30 -12.31
CA GLU A 598 4.96 0.45 -13.40
C GLU A 598 4.57 1.02 -14.75
N TYR A 599 5.42 0.81 -15.76
CA TYR A 599 5.18 1.33 -17.10
C TYR A 599 3.91 0.72 -17.69
N ASN A 600 3.05 1.61 -18.21
CA ASN A 600 1.77 1.25 -18.81
C ASN A 600 1.86 1.39 -20.33
N PRO A 601 1.82 0.28 -21.09
CA PRO A 601 1.99 0.27 -22.55
C PRO A 601 1.01 1.15 -23.34
N LEU A 602 -0.13 1.57 -22.76
CA LEU A 602 -1.06 2.50 -23.43
C LEU A 602 -0.55 3.94 -23.44
N PHE A 603 0.30 4.32 -22.49
CA PHE A 603 0.68 5.71 -22.25
C PHE A 603 2.19 5.94 -22.18
N ASP A 604 2.97 4.87 -22.03
CA ASP A 604 4.42 4.92 -21.92
C ASP A 604 5.11 4.48 -23.21
N PRO A 605 6.15 5.20 -23.66
CA PRO A 605 7.05 4.72 -24.68
C PRO A 605 7.69 3.38 -24.31
N ASP A 606 7.90 2.53 -25.31
CA ASP A 606 8.73 1.34 -25.15
C ASP A 606 10.20 1.72 -25.27
N TRP A 607 10.81 2.12 -24.14
CA TRP A 607 12.23 2.45 -24.11
C TRP A 607 13.11 1.21 -24.12
N PRO A 608 14.26 1.26 -24.80
CA PRO A 608 15.40 0.39 -24.51
C PRO A 608 15.71 0.42 -23.00
N ALA A 609 16.08 -0.73 -22.43
CA ALA A 609 16.25 -0.87 -20.98
C ALA A 609 17.18 0.19 -20.36
N ALA A 610 18.28 0.55 -21.03
CA ALA A 610 19.24 1.56 -20.57
C ALA A 610 18.70 2.99 -20.57
N GLU A 611 17.64 3.26 -21.34
CA GLU A 611 17.01 4.58 -21.48
C GLU A 611 15.78 4.75 -20.60
N ARG A 612 15.36 3.69 -19.90
CA ARG A 612 14.21 3.75 -18.99
C ARG A 612 14.46 4.77 -17.87
N PRO A 613 13.47 5.61 -17.53
CA PRO A 613 13.60 6.61 -16.47
C PRO A 613 14.10 6.05 -15.13
N ASN A 614 13.60 4.90 -14.68
CA ASN A 614 14.08 4.29 -13.43
C ASN A 614 15.56 3.88 -13.48
N VAL A 615 16.08 3.49 -14.65
CA VAL A 615 17.50 3.09 -14.84
C VAL A 615 18.41 4.31 -14.90
N ILE A 616 17.99 5.38 -15.59
CA ILE A 616 18.72 6.65 -15.61
C ILE A 616 18.72 7.28 -14.20
N GLY A 617 17.55 7.31 -13.57
CA GLY A 617 17.32 7.97 -12.28
C GLY A 617 18.10 7.32 -11.14
N ARG A 618 18.21 5.99 -11.11
CA ARG A 618 18.81 5.24 -9.98
C ARG A 618 20.35 5.20 -9.96
N LYS A 619 21.02 5.80 -10.95
CA LYS A 619 22.49 5.82 -11.02
C LYS A 619 23.09 6.46 -9.76
N THR A 620 24.26 6.00 -9.37
CA THR A 620 25.00 6.62 -8.27
C THR A 620 25.43 8.05 -8.62
N PHE A 621 25.58 8.87 -7.58
CA PHE A 621 26.12 10.22 -7.67
C PHE A 621 27.16 10.43 -6.57
N GLY A 622 28.43 10.21 -6.94
CA GLY A 622 29.53 10.13 -5.98
C GLY A 622 29.29 9.02 -4.97
N ARG A 623 29.27 9.35 -3.68
CA ARG A 623 29.05 8.42 -2.57
C ARG A 623 27.57 8.24 -2.20
N ILE A 624 26.66 8.62 -3.09
CA ILE A 624 25.20 8.50 -2.92
C ILE A 624 24.64 7.47 -3.91
N ALA A 625 23.95 6.44 -3.41
CA ALA A 625 23.18 5.48 -4.21
C ALA A 625 21.68 5.56 -3.90
N ILE A 626 20.83 5.05 -4.80
CA ILE A 626 19.36 5.17 -4.72
C ILE A 626 18.71 3.79 -4.74
N ALA A 627 17.85 3.46 -3.77
CA ALA A 627 17.47 2.07 -3.49
C ALA A 627 15.96 1.77 -3.35
N ASN A 628 15.05 2.72 -3.57
CA ASN A 628 13.61 2.46 -3.44
C ASN A 628 13.10 1.46 -4.52
N THR A 629 11.92 0.85 -4.32
CA THR A 629 11.22 0.06 -5.35
C THR A 629 10.97 0.87 -6.62
N ASP A 630 10.86 2.19 -6.49
CA ASP A 630 10.80 3.14 -7.61
C ASP A 630 11.99 2.98 -8.59
N SER A 631 13.17 2.58 -8.10
CA SER A 631 14.35 2.26 -8.92
C SER A 631 14.19 0.97 -9.72
N GLY A 632 13.25 0.10 -9.33
CA GLY A 632 12.81 -1.06 -10.10
C GLY A 632 11.58 -0.81 -10.98
N ALA A 633 10.97 0.38 -10.92
CA ALA A 633 9.69 0.71 -11.57
C ALA A 633 8.54 -0.27 -11.25
N THR A 634 8.46 -0.68 -9.97
CA THR A 634 7.36 -1.50 -9.45
C THR A 634 7.28 -1.38 -7.91
N ALA A 635 6.43 -2.16 -7.24
CA ALA A 635 6.08 -1.99 -5.83
C ALA A 635 6.21 -3.26 -4.96
N TYR A 636 6.91 -4.28 -5.45
CA TYR A 636 7.04 -5.56 -4.77
C TYR A 636 8.17 -5.60 -3.73
N THR A 637 8.04 -6.52 -2.78
CA THR A 637 8.94 -6.63 -1.62
C THR A 637 10.32 -7.14 -2.02
N ASP A 638 10.38 -8.12 -2.92
CA ASP A 638 11.62 -8.60 -3.55
C ASP A 638 12.37 -7.44 -4.22
N VAL A 639 11.69 -6.60 -4.99
CA VAL A 639 12.29 -5.44 -5.65
C VAL A 639 12.83 -4.43 -4.64
N ALA A 640 12.17 -4.25 -3.49
CA ALA A 640 12.71 -3.40 -2.43
C ALA A 640 14.06 -3.91 -1.93
N ILE A 641 14.18 -5.23 -1.76
CA ILE A 641 15.40 -5.91 -1.30
C ILE A 641 16.47 -5.87 -2.40
N ASP A 642 16.11 -6.13 -3.65
CA ASP A 642 17.04 -6.12 -4.79
C ASP A 642 17.63 -4.75 -5.06
N GLN A 643 16.80 -3.70 -5.00
CA GLN A 643 17.28 -2.34 -5.19
C GLN A 643 18.16 -1.88 -4.03
N ALA A 644 17.94 -2.40 -2.81
CA ALA A 644 18.82 -2.21 -1.67
C ALA A 644 20.17 -2.90 -1.86
N TYR A 645 20.16 -4.19 -2.24
CA TYR A 645 21.37 -4.95 -2.53
C TYR A 645 22.19 -4.27 -3.62
N ARG A 646 21.57 -3.95 -4.77
CA ARG A 646 22.22 -3.24 -5.88
C ARG A 646 22.88 -1.94 -5.40
N ALA A 647 22.14 -1.09 -4.71
CA ALA A 647 22.65 0.20 -4.26
C ALA A 647 23.85 0.06 -3.31
N VAL A 648 23.87 -0.95 -2.44
CA VAL A 648 25.03 -1.26 -1.61
C VAL A 648 26.21 -1.72 -2.46
N GLN A 649 25.99 -2.66 -3.40
CA GLN A 649 27.05 -3.14 -4.28
C GLN A 649 27.71 -2.01 -5.08
N GLU A 650 26.91 -1.07 -5.60
CA GLU A 650 27.40 0.12 -6.31
C GLU A 650 28.24 1.08 -5.44
N LEU A 651 28.10 1.02 -4.10
CA LEU A 651 28.87 1.86 -3.17
C LEU A 651 30.15 1.19 -2.66
N VAL A 652 30.18 -0.14 -2.62
CA VAL A 652 31.25 -0.93 -1.99
C VAL A 652 32.12 -1.70 -2.99
N THR A 653 31.65 -1.88 -4.23
CA THR A 653 32.42 -2.51 -5.31
C THR A 653 33.16 -1.42 -6.10
N PRO A 654 34.45 -1.63 -6.46
CA PRO A 654 35.26 -0.64 -7.19
C PRO A 654 34.73 -0.23 -8.56
#